data_AF-A0A0A2JA56-F1
#
_entry.id   AF-A0A0A2JA56-F1
#
_cell.length_a   1.000
_cell.length_b   1.000
_cell.length_c   1.000
_cell.angle_alpha   90.00
_cell.angle_beta   90.00
_cell.angle_gamma   90.00
#
_symmetry.space_group_name_H-M   'P 1'
#
loop_
_entity.id
_entity.type
_entity.pdbx_description
1 polymer ?
#
loop_
_entity_poly.entity_id
_entity_poly.type
_entity_poly.pdbx_seq_one_letter_code
_entity_poly.pdbx_strand_id
1 'polypeptide(L)'
;MASLALGLGIVVAKSLVIAIWTAIIAPFRGQKGGATAYKHIALSFTRALFRNASMEQIQLALTPALALKSYEAHMKQQKASPNILVLPEDTTAFWLGNPAAERLIIYFPGGGYSLPALPNHFSHVEALFTDIKQHGNSIGVLFLAYELTPKARWPRQLQQAVIVLRYAIETLGKRPSDIILQGDSAGAHLALALLSHLAHPHPQKIVPRFSVDEPLRGAMLLSPWVDFRTDHASSRENADRDVITAQTLNSWARIFLGQTVEDGYTCPTKAPAGWWRDLPVSRIFVGAGGDEVLLDPIKQTAEKMKAELPDVSINTPWIAVQGDDIVVESDLVRGKHRKVRCNFASDSDQSCRECLARGLPCRSQEFPEPENSRESDRTYLNERMARVESLLEKLLIRVEGGSSQQHDSKSLIDSVETSPEGSPPIVTTATVTPAPDNAPVLSLFDNDALGFQRSDTAASDFTPYGTINRDWGRLRRDLIALIPSQKTLKIISEASSSWWLMRMQLFNDDDKSLLSSSEGELRSSHPSMVGKAILWIALCLQQLPSEFDLASLDLPCLPWVLVEECIARVSTLVCSDDSIVSCIDGLECLVLQGMIFSNDGKLRSAWLSYRRAADIAQIIGFHRAEPAPNESAEYQHRATFIWRHILMVDRHFSLILGVHGAISNTAIDLYQSNPSDSQDLPVHNESVLNPLARIAGSIIERNQIFTEVTPAMLQMTQGIDTALQAFEPPPLASPDNVPPGKCTERSVCFLSLHYRLWYYQLMTWLHLPLLLASGTDNFYNYNRQTCLHACRSIIACYVNIRRTTENGFDSRILDFQAFTTAMTIIVSSLGPFGPLDLTKEDYLAIDLVVAVLEQLSKSVPPDKISTRALHVLKLIRAIGMGTEPPPLDESEGHQYENGRPSRIKLDIPYFGTIYLERRAILDQSKNITDATTSPPTFPSTSPGQYYPSSSWMGTIPDRGYANQQVAETAQWADTSLSFDLPTEFWALNSQFTFQPPFLADYDVNWDYWDMML
;
A
#
# COMPACT_ATOMS: atom_id res chain seq x y z
N MET A 1 25.08 -17.96 -6.06
CA MET A 1 24.47 -18.99 -5.18
C MET A 1 24.43 -18.56 -3.71
N ALA A 2 25.56 -18.25 -3.05
CA ALA A 2 25.55 -17.87 -1.63
C ALA A 2 24.70 -16.62 -1.30
N SER A 3 24.81 -15.54 -2.09
CA SER A 3 23.98 -14.33 -1.92
C SER A 3 22.47 -14.60 -2.13
N LEU A 4 22.13 -15.46 -3.10
CA LEU A 4 20.74 -15.86 -3.37
C LEU A 4 20.15 -16.70 -2.23
N ALA A 5 20.95 -17.62 -1.67
CA ALA A 5 20.56 -18.43 -0.51
C ALA A 5 20.40 -17.59 0.76
N LEU A 6 21.29 -16.63 1.00
CA LEU A 6 21.18 -15.68 2.11
C LEU A 6 19.92 -14.81 1.97
N GLY A 7 19.66 -14.29 0.76
CA GLY A 7 18.43 -13.53 0.48
C GLY A 7 17.17 -14.34 0.69
N LEU A 8 17.13 -15.60 0.22
CA LEU A 8 16.03 -16.53 0.49
C LEU A 8 15.87 -16.77 2.01
N GLY A 9 16.96 -16.95 2.75
CA GLY A 9 16.94 -17.10 4.20
C GLY A 9 16.31 -15.90 4.92
N ILE A 10 16.64 -14.68 4.50
CA ILE A 10 16.03 -13.44 5.01
C ILE A 10 14.53 -13.40 4.72
N VAL A 11 14.11 -13.75 3.49
CA VAL A 11 12.69 -13.76 3.13
C VAL A 11 11.91 -14.82 3.92
N VAL A 12 12.48 -16.01 4.11
CA VAL A 12 11.89 -17.08 4.93
C VAL A 12 11.75 -16.60 6.38
N ALA A 13 12.78 -15.96 6.95
CA ALA A 13 12.72 -15.40 8.30
C ALA A 13 11.62 -14.33 8.42
N LYS A 14 11.52 -13.39 7.48
CA LYS A 14 10.44 -12.39 7.43
C LYS A 14 9.05 -13.05 7.34
N SER A 15 8.93 -14.09 6.53
CA SER A 15 7.67 -14.82 6.35
C SER A 15 7.29 -15.58 7.63
N LEU A 16 8.26 -16.15 8.35
CA LEU A 16 8.06 -16.78 9.66
C LEU A 16 7.58 -15.75 10.70
N VAL A 17 8.19 -14.56 10.75
CA VAL A 17 7.74 -13.49 11.67
C VAL A 17 6.29 -13.11 11.40
N ILE A 18 5.89 -12.95 10.14
CA ILE A 18 4.49 -12.67 9.76
C ILE A 18 3.56 -13.82 10.18
N ALA A 19 3.99 -15.07 10.01
CA ALA A 19 3.21 -16.25 10.40
C ALA A 19 3.05 -16.35 11.92
N ILE A 20 4.11 -16.07 12.69
CA ILE A 20 4.08 -16.03 14.16
C ILE A 20 3.15 -14.92 14.64
N TRP A 21 3.27 -13.72 14.06
CA TRP A 21 2.35 -12.62 14.37
C TRP A 21 0.90 -12.99 14.06
N THR A 22 0.66 -13.61 12.88
CA THR A 22 -0.66 -14.12 12.49
C THR A 22 -1.17 -15.16 13.50
N ALA A 23 -0.31 -16.03 14.03
CA ALA A 23 -0.66 -17.03 15.03
C ALA A 23 -1.07 -16.40 16.36
N ILE A 24 -0.36 -15.35 16.80
CA ILE A 24 -0.66 -14.61 18.04
C ILE A 24 -2.02 -13.92 17.94
N ILE A 25 -2.36 -13.34 16.78
CA ILE A 25 -3.64 -12.65 16.58
C ILE A 25 -4.79 -13.57 16.15
N ALA A 26 -4.50 -14.82 15.76
CA ALA A 26 -5.50 -15.78 15.28
C ALA A 26 -6.67 -16.04 16.25
N PRO A 27 -6.50 -16.03 17.59
CA PRO A 27 -7.62 -16.14 18.54
C PRO A 27 -8.55 -14.92 18.57
N PHE A 28 -8.05 -13.75 18.21
CA PHE A 28 -8.80 -12.48 18.20
C PHE A 28 -9.41 -12.14 16.83
N ARG A 29 -9.23 -13.06 15.87
CA ARG A 29 -9.74 -12.89 14.52
C ARG A 29 -11.25 -13.18 14.48
N GLY A 30 -12.01 -12.26 13.90
CA GLY A 30 -13.42 -12.49 13.53
C GLY A 30 -13.59 -13.46 12.34
N GLN A 31 -14.78 -13.53 11.76
CA GLN A 31 -15.14 -14.48 10.69
C GLN A 31 -14.38 -14.34 9.35
N LYS A 32 -13.38 -13.45 9.22
CA LYS A 32 -12.79 -13.01 7.95
C LYS A 32 -11.50 -13.70 7.48
N GLY A 33 -10.92 -14.67 8.20
CA GLY A 33 -9.71 -15.38 7.73
C GLY A 33 -9.97 -16.83 7.27
N GLY A 34 -8.90 -17.54 6.88
CA GLY A 34 -8.99 -18.92 6.34
C GLY A 34 -9.63 -19.94 7.28
N ALA A 35 -10.27 -20.98 6.74
CA ALA A 35 -11.18 -21.91 7.43
C ALA A 35 -10.74 -22.41 8.81
N THR A 36 -9.44 -22.58 9.06
CA THR A 36 -8.88 -22.90 10.38
C THR A 36 -7.72 -21.96 10.74
N ALA A 37 -7.41 -21.82 12.03
CA ALA A 37 -6.27 -21.00 12.49
C ALA A 37 -4.95 -21.48 11.86
N TYR A 38 -4.72 -22.79 11.81
CA TYR A 38 -3.57 -23.39 11.14
C TYR A 38 -3.49 -23.02 9.65
N LYS A 39 -4.60 -23.19 8.91
CA LYS A 39 -4.64 -22.81 7.49
C LYS A 39 -4.32 -21.34 7.31
N HIS A 40 -4.87 -20.46 8.14
CA HIS A 40 -4.61 -19.03 8.05
C HIS A 40 -3.14 -18.66 8.29
N ILE A 41 -2.50 -19.28 9.29
CA ILE A 41 -1.07 -19.09 9.57
C ILE A 41 -0.22 -19.56 8.39
N ALA A 42 -0.49 -20.76 7.87
CA ALA A 42 0.24 -21.33 6.73
C ALA A 42 0.05 -20.50 5.45
N LEU A 43 -1.18 -20.02 5.20
CA LEU A 43 -1.50 -19.14 4.07
C LEU A 43 -0.81 -17.78 4.20
N SER A 44 -0.78 -17.19 5.40
CA SER A 44 -0.04 -15.94 5.66
C SER A 44 1.46 -16.09 5.44
N PHE A 45 2.07 -17.19 5.89
CA PHE A 45 3.46 -17.51 5.59
C PHE A 45 3.69 -17.58 4.07
N THR A 46 2.86 -18.34 3.37
CA THR A 46 3.03 -18.59 1.93
C THR A 46 2.81 -17.32 1.12
N ARG A 47 1.79 -16.51 1.45
CA ARG A 47 1.59 -15.18 0.87
C ARG A 47 2.80 -14.28 1.08
N ALA A 48 3.34 -14.23 2.29
CA ALA A 48 4.51 -13.43 2.60
C ALA A 48 5.74 -13.90 1.81
N LEU A 49 5.94 -15.21 1.67
CA LEU A 49 7.04 -15.79 0.89
C LEU A 49 6.92 -15.40 -0.59
N PHE A 50 5.76 -15.62 -1.22
CA PHE A 50 5.55 -15.28 -2.63
C PHE A 50 5.53 -13.78 -2.91
N ARG A 51 5.19 -12.95 -1.93
CA ARG A 51 5.21 -11.49 -2.07
C ARG A 51 6.64 -10.93 -2.06
N ASN A 52 7.52 -11.53 -1.27
CA ASN A 52 8.82 -10.95 -0.95
C ASN A 52 10.01 -11.69 -1.62
N ALA A 53 9.84 -12.93 -2.08
CA ALA A 53 10.89 -13.68 -2.75
C ALA A 53 10.94 -13.36 -4.26
N SER A 54 12.15 -13.21 -4.82
CA SER A 54 12.33 -13.20 -6.28
C SER A 54 12.06 -14.59 -6.87
N MET A 55 11.76 -14.65 -8.17
CA MET A 55 11.53 -15.95 -8.82
C MET A 55 12.77 -16.85 -8.77
N GLU A 56 14.00 -16.30 -8.85
CA GLU A 56 15.20 -17.12 -8.70
C GLU A 56 15.34 -17.67 -7.28
N GLN A 57 14.95 -16.91 -6.25
CA GLN A 57 14.96 -17.38 -4.87
C GLN A 57 13.93 -18.51 -4.66
N ILE A 58 12.73 -18.36 -5.23
CA ILE A 58 11.70 -19.39 -5.15
C ILE A 58 12.17 -20.66 -5.87
N GLN A 59 12.75 -20.54 -7.07
CA GLN A 59 13.27 -21.70 -7.82
C GLN A 59 14.55 -22.29 -7.22
N LEU A 60 15.25 -21.57 -6.35
CA LEU A 60 16.34 -22.15 -5.55
C LEU A 60 15.79 -23.13 -4.51
N ALA A 61 14.66 -22.79 -3.86
CA ALA A 61 13.98 -23.67 -2.91
C ALA A 61 13.19 -24.78 -3.62
N LEU A 62 12.49 -24.43 -4.69
CA LEU A 62 11.63 -25.28 -5.50
C LEU A 62 12.27 -25.49 -6.87
N THR A 63 13.37 -26.22 -6.89
CA THR A 63 14.15 -26.47 -8.12
C THR A 63 13.29 -27.12 -9.21
N PRO A 64 13.49 -26.83 -10.51
CA PRO A 64 12.74 -27.48 -11.58
C PRO A 64 12.78 -29.02 -11.54
N ALA A 65 13.88 -29.60 -11.06
CA ALA A 65 14.03 -31.04 -10.86
C ALA A 65 13.11 -31.63 -9.77
N LEU A 66 12.44 -30.78 -8.98
CA LEU A 66 11.54 -31.20 -7.90
C LEU A 66 10.31 -31.95 -8.44
N ALA A 67 9.84 -31.65 -9.65
CA ALA A 67 8.75 -32.40 -10.27
C ALA A 67 9.10 -33.88 -10.44
N LEU A 68 10.29 -34.16 -10.99
CA LEU A 68 10.79 -35.52 -11.16
C LEU A 68 11.02 -36.20 -9.79
N LYS A 69 11.66 -35.53 -8.84
CA LYS A 69 11.89 -36.08 -7.49
C LYS A 69 10.57 -36.40 -6.76
N SER A 70 9.57 -35.53 -6.90
CA SER A 70 8.24 -35.73 -6.30
C SER A 70 7.52 -36.90 -6.94
N TYR A 71 7.62 -37.05 -8.26
CA TYR A 71 7.10 -38.21 -8.99
C TYR A 71 7.77 -39.51 -8.55
N GLU A 72 9.10 -39.57 -8.52
CA GLU A 72 9.84 -40.76 -8.08
C GLU A 72 9.50 -41.15 -6.63
N ALA A 73 9.41 -40.16 -5.74
CA ALA A 73 8.99 -40.38 -4.36
C ALA A 73 7.57 -40.93 -4.26
N HIS A 74 6.65 -40.40 -5.06
CA HIS A 74 5.27 -40.90 -5.15
C HIS A 74 5.22 -42.33 -5.68
N MET A 75 5.94 -42.64 -6.75
CA MET A 75 6.00 -44.00 -7.31
C MET A 75 6.60 -45.00 -6.32
N LYS A 76 7.63 -44.59 -5.57
CA LYS A 76 8.19 -45.38 -4.47
C LYS A 76 7.17 -45.64 -3.37
N GLN A 77 6.37 -44.64 -2.99
CA GLN A 77 5.29 -44.79 -2.01
C GLN A 77 4.22 -45.78 -2.51
N GLN A 78 3.88 -45.73 -3.80
CA GLN A 78 2.96 -46.66 -4.46
C GLN A 78 3.57 -48.03 -4.78
N LYS A 79 4.85 -48.26 -4.45
CA LYS A 79 5.60 -49.48 -4.78
C LYS A 79 5.55 -49.81 -6.28
N ALA A 80 5.50 -48.79 -7.12
CA ALA A 80 5.51 -48.88 -8.57
C ALA A 80 6.85 -48.37 -9.13
N SER A 81 7.24 -48.86 -10.31
CA SER A 81 8.45 -48.37 -10.99
C SER A 81 8.15 -47.06 -11.73
N PRO A 82 8.98 -45.99 -11.58
CA PRO A 82 8.80 -44.76 -12.34
C PRO A 82 8.81 -45.03 -13.84
N ASN A 83 7.83 -44.44 -14.55
CA ASN A 83 7.71 -44.50 -15.99
C ASN A 83 7.73 -43.08 -16.55
N ILE A 84 8.93 -42.66 -16.93
CA ILE A 84 9.22 -41.32 -17.42
C ILE A 84 9.30 -41.38 -18.94
N LEU A 85 8.49 -40.57 -19.59
CA LEU A 85 8.40 -40.47 -21.03
C LEU A 85 9.10 -39.18 -21.49
N VAL A 86 10.09 -39.32 -22.36
CA VAL A 86 10.74 -38.20 -23.04
C VAL A 86 10.30 -38.21 -24.50
N LEU A 87 9.56 -37.18 -24.89
CA LEU A 87 8.99 -36.96 -26.22
C LEU A 87 9.85 -35.97 -27.01
N PRO A 88 9.59 -35.77 -28.33
CA PRO A 88 10.31 -34.80 -29.14
C PRO A 88 10.36 -33.40 -28.52
N GLU A 89 11.37 -32.63 -28.93
CA GLU A 89 11.66 -31.30 -28.38
C GLU A 89 11.83 -31.36 -26.86
N ASP A 90 12.53 -32.36 -26.31
CA ASP A 90 12.80 -32.53 -24.88
C ASP A 90 11.56 -32.47 -23.97
N THR A 91 10.39 -32.85 -24.48
CA THR A 91 9.13 -32.78 -23.73
C THR A 91 9.02 -33.95 -22.76
N THR A 92 9.01 -33.69 -21.45
CA THR A 92 8.94 -34.74 -20.42
C THR A 92 7.54 -34.91 -19.86
N ALA A 93 7.05 -36.14 -19.81
CA ALA A 93 5.79 -36.51 -19.16
C ALA A 93 5.98 -37.73 -18.24
N PHE A 94 5.14 -37.84 -17.21
CA PHE A 94 5.16 -38.95 -16.27
C PHE A 94 3.89 -39.78 -16.42
N TRP A 95 4.04 -41.10 -16.46
CA TRP A 95 2.91 -42.01 -16.42
C TRP A 95 2.47 -42.29 -15.00
N LEU A 96 1.17 -42.13 -14.74
CA LEU A 96 0.52 -42.60 -13.53
C LEU A 96 -0.70 -43.48 -13.88
N GLY A 97 -1.08 -44.37 -12.96
CA GLY A 97 -2.21 -45.27 -13.15
C GLY A 97 -1.89 -46.38 -14.16
N ASN A 98 -2.90 -46.81 -14.91
CA ASN A 98 -2.76 -47.90 -15.88
C ASN A 98 -2.58 -47.34 -17.31
N PRO A 99 -1.38 -47.45 -17.93
CA PRO A 99 -1.17 -46.96 -19.30
C PRO A 99 -2.04 -47.65 -20.35
N ALA A 100 -2.48 -48.88 -20.07
CA ALA A 100 -3.35 -49.66 -20.95
C ALA A 100 -4.85 -49.34 -20.78
N ALA A 101 -5.23 -48.50 -19.83
CA ALA A 101 -6.63 -48.11 -19.63
C ALA A 101 -7.19 -47.43 -20.88
N GLU A 102 -8.45 -47.69 -21.23
CA GLU A 102 -9.11 -47.04 -22.38
C GLU A 102 -9.13 -45.52 -22.21
N ARG A 103 -9.49 -45.05 -21.00
CA ARG A 103 -9.55 -43.63 -20.65
C ARG A 103 -8.18 -43.07 -20.29
N LEU A 104 -7.90 -41.87 -20.76
CA LEU A 104 -6.66 -41.15 -20.49
C LEU A 104 -6.95 -39.74 -19.99
N ILE A 105 -6.27 -39.32 -18.92
CA ILE A 105 -6.16 -37.92 -18.53
C ILE A 105 -4.81 -37.39 -19.00
N ILE A 106 -4.79 -36.23 -19.64
CA ILE A 106 -3.58 -35.43 -19.81
C ILE A 106 -3.63 -34.33 -18.76
N TYR A 107 -2.72 -34.42 -17.78
CA TYR A 107 -2.67 -33.54 -16.62
C TYR A 107 -1.63 -32.44 -16.80
N PHE A 108 -2.05 -31.20 -16.59
CA PHE A 108 -1.22 -30.00 -16.59
C PHE A 108 -1.18 -29.42 -15.17
N PRO A 109 -0.04 -29.45 -14.45
CA PRO A 109 0.04 -28.89 -13.11
C PRO A 109 -0.07 -27.37 -13.10
N GLY A 110 -0.60 -26.82 -12.00
CA GLY A 110 -0.51 -25.40 -11.70
C GLY A 110 0.89 -24.95 -11.25
N GLY A 111 0.96 -23.74 -10.70
CA GLY A 111 2.23 -23.13 -10.27
C GLY A 111 2.63 -21.88 -11.06
N GLY A 112 1.69 -21.18 -11.69
CA GLY A 112 1.94 -19.90 -12.35
C GLY A 112 2.97 -19.96 -13.48
N TYR A 113 3.08 -21.11 -14.16
CA TYR A 113 4.12 -21.45 -15.14
C TYR A 113 5.58 -21.41 -14.62
N SER A 114 5.77 -21.06 -13.35
CA SER A 114 7.08 -20.75 -12.78
C SER A 114 7.51 -21.75 -11.71
N LEU A 115 6.55 -22.44 -11.08
CA LEU A 115 6.79 -23.44 -10.04
C LEU A 115 6.66 -24.86 -10.63
N PRO A 116 7.52 -25.81 -10.22
CA PRO A 116 7.41 -27.19 -10.64
C PRO A 116 6.20 -27.87 -9.99
N ALA A 117 5.79 -29.01 -10.55
CA ALA A 117 4.82 -29.88 -9.91
C ALA A 117 5.29 -30.30 -8.49
N LEU A 118 4.48 -29.94 -7.50
CA LEU A 118 4.68 -30.28 -6.09
C LEU A 118 4.04 -31.64 -5.73
N PRO A 119 4.44 -32.29 -4.61
CA PRO A 119 3.90 -33.57 -4.16
C PRO A 119 2.36 -33.65 -4.10
N ASN A 120 1.70 -32.54 -3.75
CA ASN A 120 0.24 -32.48 -3.65
C ASN A 120 -0.49 -32.73 -4.98
N HIS A 121 0.11 -32.42 -6.14
CA HIS A 121 -0.51 -32.75 -7.43
C HIS A 121 -0.58 -34.26 -7.64
N PHE A 122 0.47 -34.99 -7.26
CA PHE A 122 0.48 -36.46 -7.34
C PHE A 122 -0.49 -37.09 -6.33
N SER A 123 -0.56 -36.55 -5.11
CA SER A 123 -1.57 -36.96 -4.12
C SER A 123 -3.00 -36.73 -4.61
N HIS A 124 -3.26 -35.65 -5.33
CA HIS A 124 -4.57 -35.38 -5.94
C HIS A 124 -4.89 -36.40 -7.04
N VAL A 125 -3.94 -36.71 -7.91
CA VAL A 125 -4.09 -37.75 -8.94
C VAL A 125 -4.37 -39.12 -8.32
N GLU A 126 -3.73 -39.44 -7.19
CA GLU A 126 -3.97 -40.69 -6.46
C GLU A 126 -5.36 -40.76 -5.81
N ALA A 127 -5.83 -39.67 -5.23
CA ALA A 127 -7.20 -39.58 -4.73
C ALA A 127 -8.21 -39.81 -5.86
N LEU A 128 -7.96 -39.19 -7.03
CA LEU A 128 -8.76 -39.40 -8.22
C LEU A 128 -8.76 -40.86 -8.69
N PHE A 129 -7.61 -41.53 -8.69
CA PHE A 129 -7.55 -42.96 -9.02
C PHE A 129 -8.35 -43.80 -8.03
N THR A 130 -8.25 -43.50 -6.74
CA THR A 130 -8.98 -44.20 -5.69
C THR A 130 -10.49 -44.13 -5.92
N ASP A 131 -11.00 -42.92 -6.18
CA ASP A 131 -12.42 -42.69 -6.43
C ASP A 131 -12.90 -43.34 -7.73
N ILE A 132 -12.14 -43.21 -8.83
CA ILE A 132 -12.49 -43.81 -10.13
C ILE A 132 -12.50 -45.35 -10.03
N LYS A 133 -11.54 -45.93 -9.30
CA LYS A 133 -11.45 -47.38 -9.09
C LYS A 133 -12.60 -47.91 -8.25
N GLN A 134 -13.08 -47.15 -7.25
CA GLN A 134 -14.27 -47.52 -6.49
C GLN A 134 -15.53 -47.62 -7.38
N HIS A 135 -15.57 -46.86 -8.48
CA HIS A 135 -16.64 -46.92 -9.48
C HIS A 135 -16.38 -47.96 -10.59
N GLY A 136 -15.41 -48.85 -10.42
CA GLY A 136 -15.13 -49.95 -11.36
C GLY A 136 -14.44 -49.54 -12.66
N ASN A 137 -13.94 -48.31 -12.76
CA ASN A 137 -13.26 -47.80 -13.96
C ASN A 137 -11.73 -47.83 -13.80
N SER A 138 -11.02 -47.91 -14.92
CA SER A 138 -9.56 -47.77 -14.98
C SER A 138 -9.20 -46.58 -15.85
N ILE A 139 -8.18 -45.82 -15.43
CA ILE A 139 -7.73 -44.63 -16.14
C ILE A 139 -6.20 -44.54 -16.09
N GLY A 140 -5.61 -44.06 -17.17
CA GLY A 140 -4.21 -43.67 -17.24
C GLY A 140 -4.08 -42.15 -17.13
N VAL A 141 -2.96 -41.66 -16.61
CA VAL A 141 -2.64 -40.23 -16.58
C VAL A 141 -1.28 -40.01 -17.23
N LEU A 142 -1.24 -39.15 -18.24
CA LEU A 142 -0.02 -38.52 -18.75
C LEU A 142 0.12 -37.15 -18.08
N PHE A 143 1.03 -37.06 -17.13
CA PHE A 143 1.30 -35.84 -16.39
C PHE A 143 2.42 -35.06 -17.07
N LEU A 144 2.10 -33.92 -17.68
CA LEU A 144 3.09 -33.10 -18.39
C LEU A 144 3.92 -32.29 -17.40
N ALA A 145 5.22 -32.59 -17.31
CA ALA A 145 6.20 -31.76 -16.63
C ALA A 145 6.73 -30.69 -17.60
N TYR A 146 5.87 -29.72 -17.93
CA TYR A 146 6.22 -28.64 -18.85
C TYR A 146 7.36 -27.77 -18.31
N GLU A 147 8.10 -27.13 -19.21
CA GLU A 147 9.21 -26.27 -18.85
C GLU A 147 8.73 -24.96 -18.20
N LEU A 148 9.49 -24.48 -17.24
CA LEU A 148 9.10 -23.35 -16.39
C LEU A 148 9.72 -22.04 -16.84
N THR A 149 8.98 -20.96 -16.64
CA THR A 149 9.48 -19.59 -16.77
C THR A 149 10.44 -19.27 -15.62
N PRO A 150 11.37 -18.30 -15.76
CA PRO A 150 11.64 -17.50 -16.95
C PRO A 150 12.47 -18.24 -18.03
N LYS A 151 12.95 -19.47 -17.76
CA LYS A 151 13.84 -20.21 -18.67
C LYS A 151 13.16 -20.56 -19.99
N ALA A 152 11.93 -21.07 -19.91
CA ALA A 152 11.06 -21.32 -21.06
C ALA A 152 9.84 -20.41 -20.97
N ARG A 153 9.64 -19.58 -22.00
CA ARG A 153 8.52 -18.62 -22.05
C ARG A 153 7.42 -19.07 -22.98
N TRP A 154 6.25 -18.45 -22.85
CA TRP A 154 5.13 -18.68 -23.76
C TRP A 154 5.56 -18.48 -25.23
N PRO A 155 5.13 -19.33 -26.18
CA PRO A 155 4.16 -20.44 -26.08
C PRO A 155 4.80 -21.83 -25.94
N ARG A 156 6.01 -21.95 -25.37
CA ARG A 156 6.71 -23.24 -25.22
C ARG A 156 5.87 -24.30 -24.50
N GLN A 157 5.16 -23.92 -23.44
CA GLN A 157 4.32 -24.83 -22.67
C GLN A 157 3.14 -25.35 -23.50
N LEU A 158 2.57 -24.51 -24.38
CA LEU A 158 1.53 -24.91 -25.32
C LEU A 158 2.07 -25.89 -26.38
N GLN A 159 3.27 -25.64 -26.92
CA GLN A 159 3.94 -26.61 -27.80
C GLN A 159 4.07 -27.98 -27.12
N GLN A 160 4.53 -28.02 -25.87
CA GLN A 160 4.67 -29.27 -25.11
C GLN A 160 3.33 -29.98 -24.88
N ALA A 161 2.28 -29.22 -24.58
CA ALA A 161 0.92 -29.76 -24.44
C ALA A 161 0.40 -30.40 -25.74
N VAL A 162 0.65 -29.77 -26.89
CA VAL A 162 0.31 -30.33 -28.22
C VAL A 162 1.09 -31.61 -28.48
N ILE A 163 2.39 -31.66 -28.14
CA ILE A 163 3.24 -32.85 -28.32
C ILE A 163 2.69 -34.04 -27.52
N VAL A 164 2.29 -33.83 -26.27
CA VAL A 164 1.71 -34.90 -25.43
C VAL A 164 0.37 -35.38 -25.98
N LEU A 165 -0.52 -34.46 -26.40
CA LEU A 165 -1.80 -34.83 -27.01
C LEU A 165 -1.61 -35.62 -28.31
N ARG A 166 -0.69 -35.17 -29.17
CA ARG A 166 -0.34 -35.88 -30.41
C ARG A 166 0.19 -37.27 -30.13
N TYR A 167 1.11 -37.41 -29.17
CA TYR A 167 1.62 -38.71 -28.77
C TYR A 167 0.50 -39.65 -28.29
N ALA A 168 -0.44 -39.14 -27.48
CA ALA A 168 -1.57 -39.92 -27.01
C ALA A 168 -2.44 -40.45 -28.16
N ILE A 169 -2.67 -39.65 -29.20
CA ILE A 169 -3.54 -40.04 -30.32
C ILE A 169 -2.78 -40.87 -31.36
N GLU A 170 -1.68 -40.34 -31.89
CA GLU A 170 -0.97 -40.93 -33.03
C GLU A 170 -0.09 -42.11 -32.63
N THR A 171 0.50 -42.10 -31.42
CA THR A 171 1.44 -43.15 -30.99
C THR A 171 0.77 -44.19 -30.08
N LEU A 172 -0.03 -43.75 -29.09
CA LEU A 172 -0.75 -44.69 -28.22
C LEU A 172 -2.07 -45.17 -28.81
N GLY A 173 -2.54 -44.58 -29.92
CA GLY A 173 -3.79 -44.95 -30.56
C GLY A 173 -5.03 -44.62 -29.72
N LYS A 174 -4.95 -43.65 -28.79
CA LYS A 174 -6.13 -43.22 -28.01
C LYS A 174 -7.05 -42.43 -28.93
N ARG A 175 -8.34 -42.75 -28.85
CA ARG A 175 -9.39 -41.93 -29.47
C ARG A 175 -9.50 -40.60 -28.72
N PRO A 176 -9.64 -39.44 -29.41
CA PRO A 176 -9.87 -38.17 -28.71
C PRO A 176 -11.07 -38.22 -27.74
N SER A 177 -12.13 -38.95 -28.08
CA SER A 177 -13.31 -39.17 -27.22
C SER A 177 -13.05 -39.99 -25.94
N ASP A 178 -11.83 -40.50 -25.75
CA ASP A 178 -11.35 -41.16 -24.54
C ASP A 178 -10.36 -40.32 -23.71
N ILE A 179 -10.01 -39.12 -24.20
CA ILE A 179 -9.03 -38.22 -23.58
C ILE A 179 -9.75 -37.10 -22.82
N ILE A 180 -9.35 -36.89 -21.56
CA ILE A 180 -9.78 -35.78 -20.71
C ILE A 180 -8.57 -34.87 -20.50
N LEU A 181 -8.71 -33.58 -20.80
CA LEU A 181 -7.72 -32.59 -20.41
C LEU A 181 -7.98 -32.17 -18.97
N GLN A 182 -6.95 -32.10 -18.14
CA GLN A 182 -7.11 -31.64 -16.78
C GLN A 182 -5.98 -30.72 -16.37
N GLY A 183 -6.30 -29.69 -15.61
CA GLY A 183 -5.28 -28.91 -14.93
C GLY A 183 -5.83 -28.05 -13.82
N ASP A 184 -4.92 -27.43 -13.09
CA ASP A 184 -5.22 -26.46 -12.03
C ASP A 184 -4.48 -25.14 -12.28
N SER A 185 -5.08 -23.99 -11.95
CA SER A 185 -4.44 -22.67 -12.08
C SER A 185 -3.86 -22.42 -13.49
N ALA A 186 -2.55 -22.22 -13.61
CA ALA A 186 -1.83 -22.10 -14.88
C ALA A 186 -1.94 -23.35 -15.78
N GLY A 187 -2.08 -24.54 -15.20
CA GLY A 187 -2.30 -25.78 -15.95
C GLY A 187 -3.70 -25.88 -16.54
N ALA A 188 -4.71 -25.39 -15.81
CA ALA A 188 -6.07 -25.27 -16.35
C ALA A 188 -6.15 -24.22 -17.47
N HIS A 189 -5.40 -23.12 -17.33
CA HIS A 189 -5.19 -22.16 -18.42
C HIS A 189 -4.53 -22.84 -19.64
N LEU A 190 -3.49 -23.67 -19.43
CA LEU A 190 -2.84 -24.42 -20.51
C LEU A 190 -3.81 -25.38 -21.24
N ALA A 191 -4.71 -26.02 -20.51
CA ALA A 191 -5.77 -26.85 -21.10
C ALA A 191 -6.71 -26.03 -22.00
N LEU A 192 -7.15 -24.85 -21.54
CA LEU A 192 -7.96 -23.92 -22.34
C LEU A 192 -7.22 -23.42 -23.57
N ALA A 193 -5.94 -23.10 -23.44
CA ALA A 193 -5.12 -22.67 -24.56
C ALA A 193 -4.90 -23.81 -25.58
N LEU A 194 -4.77 -25.06 -25.12
CA LEU A 194 -4.70 -26.23 -25.99
C LEU A 194 -6.01 -26.43 -26.76
N LEU A 195 -7.17 -26.37 -26.08
CA LEU A 195 -8.48 -26.41 -26.75
C LEU A 195 -8.63 -25.29 -27.78
N SER A 196 -8.24 -24.07 -27.40
CA SER A 196 -8.23 -22.92 -28.30
C SER A 196 -7.30 -23.14 -29.49
N HIS A 197 -6.14 -23.78 -29.29
CA HIS A 197 -5.21 -24.11 -30.38
C HIS A 197 -5.78 -25.11 -31.38
N LEU A 198 -6.55 -26.11 -30.89
CA LEU A 198 -7.19 -27.10 -31.74
C LEU A 198 -8.31 -26.51 -32.60
N ALA A 199 -9.06 -25.53 -32.06
CA ALA A 199 -10.09 -24.80 -32.80
C ALA A 199 -9.47 -23.73 -33.73
N HIS A 200 -8.52 -22.98 -33.19
CA HIS A 200 -7.86 -21.84 -33.81
C HIS A 200 -6.34 -22.06 -33.74
N PRO A 201 -5.67 -22.51 -34.81
CA PRO A 201 -4.24 -22.76 -34.75
C PRO A 201 -3.42 -21.52 -34.39
N HIS A 202 -2.63 -21.63 -33.31
CA HIS A 202 -1.80 -20.55 -32.80
C HIS A 202 -0.83 -20.02 -33.89
N PRO A 203 -0.63 -18.68 -34.00
CA PRO A 203 0.09 -18.08 -35.13
C PRO A 203 1.60 -18.39 -35.15
N GLN A 204 2.21 -18.62 -33.99
CA GLN A 204 3.64 -18.91 -33.91
C GLN A 204 3.96 -20.33 -34.38
N LYS A 205 4.92 -20.45 -35.31
CA LYS A 205 5.35 -21.71 -35.94
C LYS A 205 5.92 -22.76 -34.97
N ILE A 206 6.40 -22.33 -33.80
CA ILE A 206 6.93 -23.23 -32.78
C ILE A 206 5.84 -24.17 -32.21
N VAL A 207 4.57 -23.75 -32.24
CA VAL A 207 3.45 -24.58 -31.83
C VAL A 207 2.98 -25.39 -33.06
N PRO A 208 3.16 -26.72 -33.07
CA PRO A 208 2.80 -27.54 -34.22
C PRO A 208 1.30 -27.50 -34.45
N ARG A 209 0.85 -27.26 -35.68
CA ARG A 209 -0.57 -27.41 -36.00
C ARG A 209 -1.01 -28.84 -35.73
N PHE A 210 -2.13 -28.99 -35.07
CA PHE A 210 -2.73 -30.28 -34.78
C PHE A 210 -4.25 -30.13 -34.72
N SER A 211 -4.96 -31.09 -35.29
CA SER A 211 -6.42 -31.15 -35.29
C SER A 211 -6.84 -32.52 -34.82
N VAL A 212 -8.04 -32.61 -34.24
CA VAL A 212 -8.63 -33.88 -33.81
C VAL A 212 -9.87 -34.15 -34.66
N ASP A 213 -10.04 -35.41 -35.05
CA ASP A 213 -11.14 -35.82 -35.94
C ASP A 213 -12.47 -35.99 -35.18
N GLU A 214 -12.43 -36.02 -33.85
CA GLU A 214 -13.60 -36.05 -32.98
C GLU A 214 -13.34 -35.21 -31.71
N PRO A 215 -14.39 -34.73 -31.02
CA PRO A 215 -14.23 -33.96 -29.80
C PRO A 215 -13.57 -34.75 -28.67
N LEU A 216 -12.75 -34.06 -27.87
CA LEU A 216 -12.21 -34.62 -26.64
C LEU A 216 -13.35 -34.95 -25.65
N ARG A 217 -13.13 -35.96 -24.81
CA ARG A 217 -14.16 -36.43 -23.85
C ARG A 217 -14.61 -35.33 -22.91
N GLY A 218 -13.67 -34.51 -22.46
CA GLY A 218 -13.95 -33.36 -21.62
C GLY A 218 -12.70 -32.61 -21.17
N ALA A 219 -12.92 -31.49 -20.51
CA ALA A 219 -11.89 -30.72 -19.82
C ALA A 219 -12.31 -30.45 -18.37
N MET A 220 -11.42 -30.74 -17.41
CA MET A 220 -11.60 -30.41 -16.00
C MET A 220 -10.63 -29.30 -15.61
N LEU A 221 -11.18 -28.11 -15.40
CA LEU A 221 -10.47 -26.86 -15.19
C LEU A 221 -10.67 -26.43 -13.74
N LEU A 222 -9.62 -26.58 -12.92
CA LEU A 222 -9.66 -26.19 -11.51
C LEU A 222 -9.00 -24.82 -11.37
N SER A 223 -9.73 -23.83 -10.87
CA SER A 223 -9.25 -22.49 -10.57
C SER A 223 -8.47 -21.84 -11.72
N PRO A 224 -8.98 -21.83 -12.98
CA PRO A 224 -8.17 -21.50 -14.14
C PRO A 224 -7.69 -20.05 -14.11
N TRP A 225 -6.40 -19.84 -14.39
CA TRP A 225 -5.82 -18.50 -14.45
C TRP A 225 -6.15 -17.82 -15.80
N VAL A 226 -7.29 -17.14 -15.86
CA VAL A 226 -7.90 -16.67 -17.13
C VAL A 226 -7.78 -15.16 -17.41
N ASP A 227 -7.32 -14.38 -16.43
CA ASP A 227 -7.12 -12.92 -16.53
C ASP A 227 -5.86 -12.53 -15.74
N PHE A 228 -5.08 -11.58 -16.25
CA PHE A 228 -3.91 -11.02 -15.57
C PHE A 228 -4.22 -9.74 -14.80
N ARG A 229 -5.39 -9.14 -15.02
CA ARG A 229 -5.84 -8.00 -14.21
C ARG A 229 -6.15 -8.44 -12.79
N THR A 230 -5.85 -7.55 -11.84
CA THR A 230 -6.05 -7.78 -10.41
C THR A 230 -6.93 -6.71 -9.77
N ASP A 231 -7.81 -6.10 -10.56
CA ASP A 231 -8.76 -5.05 -10.17
C ASP A 231 -10.21 -5.57 -10.02
N HIS A 232 -10.41 -6.88 -10.17
CA HIS A 232 -11.69 -7.56 -9.92
C HIS A 232 -12.11 -7.44 -8.44
N ALA A 233 -13.42 -7.54 -8.15
CA ALA A 233 -13.93 -7.40 -6.78
C ALA A 233 -13.37 -8.51 -5.87
N SER A 234 -13.44 -9.76 -6.33
CA SER A 234 -12.80 -10.93 -5.71
C SER A 234 -11.30 -10.73 -5.43
N SER A 235 -10.56 -10.02 -6.29
CA SER A 235 -9.15 -9.70 -6.03
C SER A 235 -8.94 -8.80 -4.80
N ARG A 236 -9.89 -7.91 -4.49
CA ARG A 236 -9.86 -7.07 -3.29
C ARG A 236 -10.45 -7.78 -2.07
N GLU A 237 -11.60 -8.42 -2.24
CA GLU A 237 -12.35 -9.04 -1.15
C GLU A 237 -11.63 -10.26 -0.56
N ASN A 238 -10.95 -11.04 -1.42
CA ASN A 238 -10.27 -12.26 -1.04
C ASN A 238 -8.74 -12.10 -0.86
N ALA A 239 -8.22 -10.87 -0.91
CA ALA A 239 -6.78 -10.58 -0.82
C ALA A 239 -6.10 -11.18 0.43
N ASP A 240 -6.85 -11.32 1.53
CA ASP A 240 -6.37 -11.88 2.79
C ASP A 240 -6.79 -13.33 3.06
N ARG A 241 -7.56 -13.93 2.15
CA ARG A 241 -8.10 -15.29 2.28
C ARG A 241 -7.42 -16.28 1.34
N ASP A 242 -7.04 -15.83 0.15
CA ASP A 242 -6.29 -16.63 -0.81
C ASP A 242 -4.81 -16.78 -0.41
N VAL A 243 -4.15 -17.83 -0.90
CA VAL A 243 -2.69 -17.99 -0.84
C VAL A 243 -1.97 -17.09 -1.85
N ILE A 244 -2.66 -16.70 -2.93
CA ILE A 244 -2.11 -15.86 -3.99
C ILE A 244 -2.55 -14.41 -3.81
N THR A 245 -1.61 -13.47 -3.96
CA THR A 245 -1.89 -12.03 -3.90
C THR A 245 -1.92 -11.40 -5.30
N ALA A 246 -2.60 -10.27 -5.44
CA ALA A 246 -2.55 -9.44 -6.65
C ALA A 246 -1.10 -9.10 -7.08
N GLN A 247 -0.22 -8.79 -6.12
CA GLN A 247 1.19 -8.51 -6.40
C GLN A 247 1.91 -9.74 -6.98
N THR A 248 1.64 -10.93 -6.43
CA THR A 248 2.20 -12.19 -6.92
C THR A 248 1.73 -12.52 -8.33
N LEU A 249 0.42 -12.40 -8.61
CA LEU A 249 -0.13 -12.63 -9.96
C LEU A 249 0.47 -11.67 -10.99
N ASN A 250 0.56 -10.38 -10.68
CA ASN A 250 1.16 -9.40 -11.57
C ASN A 250 2.64 -9.70 -11.85
N SER A 251 3.39 -10.14 -10.83
CA SER A 251 4.79 -10.55 -10.98
C SER A 251 4.93 -11.77 -11.90
N TRP A 252 4.14 -12.82 -11.64
CA TRP A 252 4.16 -14.05 -12.43
C TRP A 252 3.69 -13.82 -13.87
N ALA A 253 2.68 -12.98 -14.09
CA ALA A 253 2.20 -12.60 -15.42
C ALA A 253 3.30 -11.93 -16.24
N ARG A 254 4.04 -10.98 -15.65
CA ARG A 254 5.19 -10.33 -16.33
C ARG A 254 6.29 -11.33 -16.70
N ILE A 255 6.59 -12.29 -15.81
CA ILE A 255 7.59 -13.34 -16.07
C ILE A 255 7.11 -14.29 -17.18
N PHE A 256 5.83 -14.66 -17.15
CA PHE A 256 5.19 -15.56 -18.11
C PHE A 256 5.12 -14.95 -19.51
N LEU A 257 4.61 -13.72 -19.63
CA LEU A 257 4.47 -13.01 -20.89
C LEU A 257 5.82 -12.55 -21.44
N GLY A 258 6.69 -12.01 -20.58
CA GLY A 258 7.93 -11.38 -21.01
C GLY A 258 7.66 -10.21 -21.96
N GLN A 259 7.87 -10.41 -23.26
CA GLN A 259 7.57 -9.45 -24.33
C GLN A 259 6.33 -9.82 -25.15
N THR A 260 5.66 -10.92 -24.80
CA THR A 260 4.46 -11.40 -25.50
C THR A 260 3.29 -10.48 -25.17
N VAL A 261 2.58 -10.03 -26.21
CA VAL A 261 1.34 -9.26 -26.07
C VAL A 261 0.20 -10.21 -25.66
N GLU A 262 -0.66 -9.75 -24.75
CA GLU A 262 -1.83 -10.50 -24.33
C GLU A 262 -2.82 -10.72 -25.49
N ASP A 263 -3.37 -11.93 -25.57
CA ASP A 263 -4.32 -12.36 -26.59
C ASP A 263 -5.29 -13.40 -26.02
N GLY A 264 -6.17 -13.97 -26.86
CA GLY A 264 -7.15 -14.97 -26.43
C GLY A 264 -6.56 -16.30 -25.95
N TYR A 265 -5.28 -16.59 -26.22
CA TYR A 265 -4.62 -17.80 -25.72
C TYR A 265 -3.94 -17.60 -24.37
N THR A 266 -3.39 -16.41 -24.14
CA THR A 266 -2.70 -16.05 -22.88
C THR A 266 -3.63 -15.45 -21.85
N CYS A 267 -4.71 -14.80 -22.28
CA CYS A 267 -5.69 -14.15 -21.43
C CYS A 267 -7.11 -14.47 -21.95
N PRO A 268 -7.68 -15.64 -21.60
CA PRO A 268 -9.01 -16.09 -22.05
C PRO A 268 -10.13 -15.06 -21.91
N THR A 269 -10.12 -14.17 -20.90
CA THR A 269 -11.14 -13.10 -20.79
C THR A 269 -11.13 -12.15 -21.98
N LYS A 270 -9.97 -11.93 -22.62
CA LYS A 270 -9.80 -11.08 -23.81
C LYS A 270 -10.11 -11.79 -25.14
N ALA A 271 -10.46 -13.07 -25.11
CA ALA A 271 -10.85 -13.80 -26.32
C ALA A 271 -12.02 -13.08 -27.04
N PRO A 272 -12.01 -12.94 -28.38
CA PRO A 272 -13.08 -12.26 -29.09
C PRO A 272 -14.42 -13.02 -28.97
N ALA A 273 -15.53 -12.34 -29.25
CA ALA A 273 -16.84 -12.97 -29.23
C ALA A 273 -16.91 -14.11 -30.28
N GLY A 274 -17.41 -15.27 -29.87
CA GLY A 274 -17.49 -16.47 -30.69
C GLY A 274 -16.23 -17.34 -30.67
N TRP A 275 -15.17 -16.94 -29.96
CA TRP A 275 -13.93 -17.71 -29.84
C TRP A 275 -14.16 -19.13 -29.31
N TRP A 276 -15.16 -19.33 -28.44
CA TRP A 276 -15.38 -20.60 -27.78
C TRP A 276 -16.26 -21.58 -28.56
N ARG A 277 -16.95 -21.13 -29.63
CA ARG A 277 -17.99 -21.93 -30.32
C ARG A 277 -17.50 -23.26 -30.90
N ASP A 278 -16.26 -23.28 -31.37
CA ASP A 278 -15.69 -24.40 -32.12
C ASP A 278 -14.72 -25.25 -31.29
N LEU A 279 -14.73 -25.13 -29.96
CA LEU A 279 -13.86 -25.94 -29.11
C LEU A 279 -14.15 -27.44 -29.30
N PRO A 280 -13.17 -28.27 -29.66
CA PRO A 280 -13.38 -29.69 -29.91
C PRO A 280 -13.42 -30.48 -28.59
N VAL A 281 -14.45 -30.27 -27.78
CA VAL A 281 -14.63 -30.91 -26.47
C VAL A 281 -16.11 -31.14 -26.16
N SER A 282 -16.42 -32.28 -25.56
CA SER A 282 -17.82 -32.67 -25.29
C SER A 282 -18.37 -32.14 -23.96
N ARG A 283 -17.50 -31.93 -22.97
CA ARG A 283 -17.88 -31.51 -21.60
C ARG A 283 -16.80 -30.65 -20.97
N ILE A 284 -17.19 -29.62 -20.23
CA ILE A 284 -16.26 -28.78 -19.49
C ILE A 284 -16.72 -28.69 -18.03
N PHE A 285 -15.81 -28.91 -17.10
CA PHE A 285 -16.01 -28.64 -15.70
C PHE A 285 -15.12 -27.47 -15.31
N VAL A 286 -15.69 -26.42 -14.73
CA VAL A 286 -14.94 -25.28 -14.20
C VAL A 286 -15.23 -25.17 -12.70
N GLY A 287 -14.26 -25.52 -11.87
CA GLY A 287 -14.36 -25.38 -10.42
C GLY A 287 -13.53 -24.20 -9.93
N ALA A 288 -14.01 -23.45 -8.95
CA ALA A 288 -13.21 -22.46 -8.23
C ALA A 288 -13.63 -22.38 -6.76
N GLY A 289 -12.68 -22.05 -5.89
CA GLY A 289 -12.91 -21.75 -4.48
C GLY A 289 -13.53 -20.36 -4.28
N GLY A 290 -14.44 -20.25 -3.32
CA GLY A 290 -15.14 -19.00 -3.01
C GLY A 290 -14.24 -17.89 -2.46
N ASP A 291 -13.11 -18.26 -1.86
CA ASP A 291 -12.12 -17.33 -1.32
C ASP A 291 -10.96 -17.05 -2.30
N GLU A 292 -11.12 -17.35 -3.60
CA GLU A 292 -10.08 -17.08 -4.60
C GLU A 292 -10.08 -15.64 -5.09
N VAL A 293 -8.89 -15.07 -5.31
CA VAL A 293 -8.72 -13.74 -5.94
C VAL A 293 -9.07 -13.73 -7.43
N LEU A 294 -9.12 -14.91 -8.05
CA LEU A 294 -9.47 -15.13 -9.46
C LEU A 294 -10.95 -15.52 -9.66
N LEU A 295 -11.77 -15.53 -8.61
CA LEU A 295 -13.14 -16.04 -8.67
C LEU A 295 -14.00 -15.33 -9.73
N ASP A 296 -14.00 -14.00 -9.76
CA ASP A 296 -14.83 -13.24 -10.72
C ASP A 296 -14.42 -13.45 -12.17
N PRO A 297 -13.12 -13.34 -12.56
CA PRO A 297 -12.75 -13.58 -13.94
C PRO A 297 -13.01 -15.03 -14.38
N ILE A 298 -12.92 -16.00 -13.46
CA ILE A 298 -13.32 -17.39 -13.74
C ILE A 298 -14.82 -17.47 -14.01
N LYS A 299 -15.66 -16.86 -13.16
CA LYS A 299 -17.12 -16.78 -13.35
C LYS A 299 -17.49 -16.16 -14.69
N GLN A 300 -16.92 -15.00 -15.01
CA GLN A 300 -17.17 -14.29 -16.26
C GLN A 300 -16.78 -15.12 -17.49
N THR A 301 -15.62 -15.77 -17.44
CA THR A 301 -15.15 -16.63 -18.55
C THR A 301 -16.04 -17.85 -18.71
N ALA A 302 -16.42 -18.52 -17.62
CA ALA A 302 -17.28 -19.69 -17.66
C ALA A 302 -18.67 -19.36 -18.21
N GLU A 303 -19.28 -18.25 -17.81
CA GLU A 303 -20.57 -17.80 -18.35
C GLU A 303 -20.48 -17.45 -19.84
N LYS A 304 -19.39 -16.78 -20.26
CA LYS A 304 -19.14 -16.50 -21.69
C LYS A 304 -18.99 -17.79 -22.50
N MET A 305 -18.25 -18.77 -22.00
CA MET A 305 -18.11 -20.08 -22.64
C MET A 305 -19.46 -20.80 -22.72
N LYS A 306 -20.26 -20.77 -21.65
CA LYS A 306 -21.58 -21.42 -21.61
C LYS A 306 -22.57 -20.81 -22.59
N ALA A 307 -22.51 -19.49 -22.80
CA ALA A 307 -23.31 -18.80 -23.80
C ALA A 307 -22.89 -19.15 -25.25
N GLU A 308 -21.60 -19.41 -25.48
CA GLU A 308 -21.06 -19.71 -26.81
C GLU A 308 -21.03 -21.22 -27.15
N LEU A 309 -21.12 -22.10 -26.14
CA LEU A 309 -21.10 -23.56 -26.26
C LEU A 309 -22.39 -24.20 -25.69
N PRO A 310 -23.57 -23.96 -26.29
CA PRO A 310 -24.83 -24.49 -25.78
C PRO A 310 -24.90 -26.03 -25.80
N ASP A 311 -24.17 -26.66 -26.72
CA ASP A 311 -24.17 -28.12 -26.90
C ASP A 311 -23.14 -28.84 -26.02
N VAL A 312 -22.28 -28.10 -25.32
CA VAL A 312 -21.28 -28.64 -24.39
C VAL A 312 -21.81 -28.53 -22.97
N SER A 313 -21.78 -29.64 -22.23
CA SER A 313 -22.16 -29.61 -20.82
C SER A 313 -21.09 -28.87 -20.01
N ILE A 314 -21.40 -27.64 -19.57
CA ILE A 314 -20.54 -26.83 -18.71
C ILE A 314 -21.10 -26.80 -17.28
N ASN A 315 -20.32 -27.32 -16.32
CA ASN A 315 -20.66 -27.31 -14.89
C ASN A 315 -19.75 -26.36 -14.11
N THR A 316 -20.35 -25.50 -13.28
CA THR A 316 -19.67 -24.43 -12.54
C THR A 316 -19.99 -24.43 -11.04
N PRO A 317 -19.56 -25.45 -10.26
CA PRO A 317 -19.75 -25.42 -8.82
C PRO A 317 -18.78 -24.43 -8.16
N TRP A 318 -19.31 -23.50 -7.37
CA TRP A 318 -18.52 -22.59 -6.54
C TRP A 318 -18.38 -23.21 -5.16
N ILE A 319 -17.15 -23.51 -4.75
CA ILE A 319 -16.91 -24.23 -3.50
C ILE A 319 -16.62 -23.20 -2.40
N ALA A 320 -17.60 -22.94 -1.55
CA ALA A 320 -17.43 -22.14 -0.34
C ALA A 320 -17.04 -23.07 0.83
N VAL A 321 -16.01 -22.69 1.58
CA VAL A 321 -15.62 -23.41 2.80
C VAL A 321 -16.17 -22.64 4.00
N GLN A 322 -17.18 -23.19 4.67
CA GLN A 322 -17.79 -22.57 5.85
C GLN A 322 -17.44 -23.42 7.08
N GLY A 323 -16.34 -23.10 7.75
CA GLY A 323 -15.77 -23.95 8.81
C GLY A 323 -15.05 -25.19 8.23
N ASP A 324 -15.23 -26.36 8.84
CA ASP A 324 -14.73 -27.64 8.30
C ASP A 324 -15.67 -28.29 7.26
N ASP A 325 -16.83 -27.67 6.98
CA ASP A 325 -17.81 -28.18 6.03
C ASP A 325 -17.61 -27.58 4.61
N ILE A 326 -17.65 -28.44 3.60
CA ILE A 326 -17.61 -28.06 2.17
C ILE A 326 -19.03 -27.74 1.72
N VAL A 327 -19.31 -26.48 1.40
CA VAL A 327 -20.60 -26.04 0.85
C VAL A 327 -20.44 -25.78 -0.63
N VAL A 328 -21.08 -26.59 -1.46
CA VAL A 328 -21.16 -26.36 -2.92
C VAL A 328 -22.31 -25.41 -3.19
N GLU A 329 -22.01 -24.16 -3.52
CA GLU A 329 -22.98 -23.25 -4.15
C GLU A 329 -23.14 -23.68 -5.61
N SER A 330 -24.25 -24.35 -5.90
CA SER A 330 -24.73 -24.55 -7.26
C SER A 330 -25.86 -23.58 -7.53
N ASP A 331 -25.89 -22.99 -8.73
CA ASP A 331 -26.99 -22.17 -9.26
C ASP A 331 -28.26 -22.99 -9.53
N LEU A 332 -28.76 -23.66 -8.49
CA LEU A 332 -30.12 -24.16 -8.40
C LEU A 332 -30.82 -23.39 -7.29
N VAL A 333 -31.48 -22.31 -7.68
CA VAL A 333 -32.59 -21.61 -7.00
C VAL A 333 -32.93 -22.21 -5.63
N ARG A 334 -32.38 -21.64 -4.55
CA ARG A 334 -32.90 -21.88 -3.18
C ARG A 334 -34.27 -21.23 -3.04
N GLY A 335 -35.29 -21.92 -3.53
CA GLY A 335 -36.64 -21.77 -3.03
C GLY A 335 -36.67 -22.17 -1.55
N LYS A 336 -37.24 -21.29 -0.71
CA LYS A 336 -37.55 -21.55 0.70
C LYS A 336 -38.06 -22.98 0.89
N HIS A 337 -37.46 -23.74 1.82
CA HIS A 337 -37.91 -25.07 2.20
C HIS A 337 -39.40 -25.04 2.57
N ARG A 338 -40.27 -25.53 1.68
CA ARG A 338 -41.66 -25.84 2.04
C ARG A 338 -41.66 -27.10 2.88
N LYS A 339 -42.34 -27.05 4.03
CA LYS A 339 -42.73 -28.24 4.80
C LYS A 339 -43.59 -29.12 3.89
N VAL A 340 -43.10 -30.30 3.52
CA VAL A 340 -43.85 -31.27 2.72
C VAL A 340 -44.26 -32.42 3.61
N ARG A 341 -45.51 -32.88 3.46
CA ARG A 341 -46.09 -34.00 4.20
C ARG A 341 -45.42 -35.30 3.74
N CYS A 342 -44.94 -36.12 4.68
CA CYS A 342 -44.40 -37.44 4.39
C CYS A 342 -45.51 -38.36 3.85
N ASN A 343 -45.34 -38.92 2.65
CA ASN A 343 -46.25 -39.91 2.09
C ASN A 343 -45.58 -41.30 2.08
N PHE A 344 -46.21 -42.25 2.75
CA PHE A 344 -45.76 -43.64 2.83
C PHE A 344 -46.46 -44.47 1.75
N ALA A 345 -45.78 -45.49 1.20
CA ALA A 345 -46.39 -46.36 0.19
C ALA A 345 -47.38 -47.36 0.83
N SER A 346 -47.12 -47.74 2.08
CA SER A 346 -47.98 -48.51 2.98
C SER A 346 -47.83 -48.03 4.43
N ASP A 347 -48.83 -48.23 5.28
CA ASP A 347 -48.79 -47.84 6.70
C ASP A 347 -47.71 -48.59 7.52
N SER A 348 -47.08 -49.61 6.94
CA SER A 348 -45.98 -50.38 7.55
C SER A 348 -44.58 -49.89 7.17
N ASP A 349 -44.45 -48.90 6.28
CA ASP A 349 -43.13 -48.45 5.81
C ASP A 349 -42.47 -47.50 6.82
N GLN A 350 -41.24 -47.82 7.23
CA GLN A 350 -40.47 -46.99 8.17
C GLN A 350 -39.88 -45.72 7.55
N SER A 351 -39.99 -45.54 6.24
CA SER A 351 -39.46 -44.36 5.55
C SER A 351 -40.39 -43.88 4.46
N CYS A 352 -40.69 -42.58 4.45
CA CYS A 352 -41.53 -42.00 3.40
C CYS A 352 -40.78 -41.99 2.06
N ARG A 353 -41.54 -41.95 0.97
CA ARG A 353 -40.98 -42.02 -0.39
C ARG A 353 -39.96 -40.91 -0.64
N GLU A 354 -40.23 -39.71 -0.14
CA GLU A 354 -39.38 -38.55 -0.33
C GLU A 354 -38.06 -38.63 0.45
N CYS A 355 -38.06 -39.18 1.67
CA CYS A 355 -36.83 -39.41 2.44
C CYS A 355 -35.97 -40.52 1.82
N LEU A 356 -36.62 -41.60 1.37
CA LEU A 356 -35.96 -42.71 0.67
C LEU A 356 -35.28 -42.23 -0.62
N ALA A 357 -35.99 -41.44 -1.43
CA ALA A 357 -35.46 -40.90 -2.70
C ALA A 357 -34.29 -39.92 -2.50
N ARG A 358 -34.17 -39.31 -1.31
CA ARG A 358 -33.11 -38.36 -0.96
C ARG A 358 -31.97 -38.99 -0.16
N GLY A 359 -32.05 -40.30 0.13
CA GLY A 359 -31.04 -41.00 0.94
C GLY A 359 -30.97 -40.51 2.39
N LEU A 360 -32.06 -39.95 2.93
CA LEU A 360 -32.12 -39.39 4.29
C LEU A 360 -32.97 -40.27 5.22
N PRO A 361 -32.59 -40.44 6.50
CA PRO A 361 -33.38 -41.20 7.45
C PRO A 361 -34.69 -40.47 7.78
N CYS A 362 -35.83 -41.16 7.61
CA CYS A 362 -37.15 -40.62 7.92
C CYS A 362 -37.40 -40.66 9.43
N ARG A 363 -37.62 -39.51 10.08
CA ARG A 363 -37.85 -39.42 11.53
C ARG A 363 -39.16 -38.72 11.87
N SER A 364 -39.88 -39.24 12.86
CA SER A 364 -41.11 -38.65 13.40
C SER A 364 -40.78 -37.41 14.26
N GLN A 365 -41.65 -36.41 14.24
CA GLN A 365 -41.52 -35.16 15.02
C GLN A 365 -41.68 -35.36 16.54
N GLU A 366 -41.99 -36.56 16.99
CA GLU A 366 -42.25 -36.88 18.40
C GLU A 366 -40.98 -37.19 19.21
N PHE A 367 -39.80 -37.25 18.59
CA PHE A 367 -38.54 -37.56 19.27
C PHE A 367 -37.54 -36.37 19.26
N PRO A 368 -36.89 -36.04 20.40
CA PRO A 368 -35.81 -35.05 20.44
C PRO A 368 -34.57 -35.52 19.67
N GLU A 369 -33.78 -34.59 19.12
CA GLU A 369 -32.50 -34.87 18.46
C GLU A 369 -31.46 -35.44 19.46
N PRO A 370 -30.73 -36.53 19.14
CA PRO A 370 -29.74 -37.10 20.05
C PRO A 370 -28.42 -36.32 20.06
N GLU A 371 -27.81 -36.20 21.24
CA GLU A 371 -26.48 -35.63 21.48
C GLU A 371 -25.36 -36.46 20.81
N ASN A 372 -24.39 -35.75 20.23
CA ASN A 372 -23.35 -36.26 19.35
C ASN A 372 -22.30 -37.16 20.04
N SER A 373 -21.99 -38.30 19.42
CA SER A 373 -20.87 -39.20 19.70
C SER A 373 -19.50 -38.66 19.25
N ARG A 374 -19.18 -37.39 19.59
CA ARG A 374 -17.98 -36.67 19.13
C ARG A 374 -16.98 -36.33 20.24
N GLU A 375 -17.24 -36.74 21.48
CA GLU A 375 -16.36 -36.42 22.62
C GLU A 375 -15.14 -37.35 22.72
N SER A 376 -15.23 -38.59 22.22
CA SER A 376 -14.11 -39.54 22.21
C SER A 376 -12.99 -39.17 21.24
N ASP A 377 -13.31 -38.51 20.12
CA ASP A 377 -12.33 -38.13 19.10
C ASP A 377 -11.48 -36.90 19.52
N ARG A 378 -12.02 -36.06 20.42
CA ARG A 378 -11.30 -34.91 20.99
C ARG A 378 -10.17 -35.35 21.91
N THR A 379 -10.36 -36.42 22.67
CA THR A 379 -9.35 -36.94 23.60
C THR A 379 -8.17 -37.57 22.85
N TYR A 380 -8.44 -38.26 21.74
CA TYR A 380 -7.41 -38.86 20.88
C TYR A 380 -6.57 -37.81 20.14
N LEU A 381 -7.18 -36.69 19.74
CA LEU A 381 -6.47 -35.55 19.12
C LEU A 381 -5.56 -34.81 20.10
N ASN A 382 -6.01 -34.63 21.35
CA ASN A 382 -5.21 -33.99 22.40
C ASN A 382 -3.99 -34.83 22.81
N GLU A 383 -4.11 -36.17 22.86
CA GLU A 383 -2.95 -37.06 23.08
C GLU A 383 -1.93 -37.02 21.94
N ARG A 384 -2.39 -36.82 20.70
CA ARG A 384 -1.49 -36.67 19.54
C ARG A 384 -0.76 -35.33 19.54
N MET A 385 -1.41 -34.26 20.00
CA MET A 385 -0.79 -32.93 20.15
C MET A 385 0.31 -32.94 21.21
N ALA A 386 0.08 -33.56 22.38
CA ALA A 386 1.10 -33.68 23.43
C ALA A 386 2.34 -34.48 22.98
N ARG A 387 2.17 -35.49 22.11
CA ARG A 387 3.30 -36.24 21.52
C ARG A 387 4.11 -35.43 20.53
N VAL A 388 3.48 -34.53 19.78
CA VAL A 388 4.15 -33.66 18.80
C VAL A 388 4.93 -32.55 19.52
N GLU A 389 4.37 -31.98 20.58
CA GLU A 389 5.06 -31.00 21.42
C GLU A 389 6.30 -31.59 22.08
N SER A 390 6.22 -32.82 22.61
CA SER A 390 7.38 -33.55 23.18
C SER A 390 8.47 -33.88 22.13
N LEU A 391 8.09 -34.12 20.88
CA LEU A 391 9.03 -34.36 19.77
C LEU A 391 9.73 -33.06 19.33
N LEU A 392 9.02 -31.93 19.37
CA LEU A 392 9.57 -30.61 19.06
C LEU A 392 10.56 -30.15 20.14
N GLU A 393 10.23 -30.41 21.41
CA GLU A 393 11.10 -30.12 22.56
C GLU A 393 12.39 -30.96 22.54
N LYS A 394 12.29 -32.25 22.17
CA LYS A 394 13.46 -33.12 21.96
C LYS A 394 14.33 -32.72 20.76
N LEU A 395 13.76 -32.05 19.76
CA LEU A 395 14.51 -31.51 18.62
C LEU A 395 15.20 -30.20 18.99
N LEU A 396 14.58 -29.35 19.82
CA LEU A 396 15.18 -28.13 20.37
C LEU A 396 16.40 -28.44 21.27
N ILE A 397 16.28 -29.44 22.15
CA ILE A 397 17.39 -29.87 23.03
C ILE A 397 18.57 -30.47 22.23
N ARG A 398 18.31 -31.06 21.06
CA ARG A 398 19.36 -31.65 20.20
C ARG A 398 20.09 -30.64 19.32
N VAL A 399 19.52 -29.45 19.12
CA VAL A 399 20.14 -28.38 18.31
C VAL A 399 21.04 -27.49 19.19
N GLU A 400 20.81 -27.43 20.50
CA GLU A 400 21.69 -26.71 21.45
C GLU A 400 22.87 -27.55 21.98
N GLY A 401 22.81 -28.89 21.89
CA GLY A 401 23.84 -29.80 22.42
C GLY A 401 24.97 -30.19 21.45
N GLY A 402 25.33 -29.33 20.51
CA GLY A 402 26.13 -29.67 19.32
C GLY A 402 27.59 -29.20 19.29
N SER A 403 28.24 -28.88 20.42
CA SER A 403 29.70 -28.70 20.45
C SER A 403 30.25 -28.81 21.87
N SER A 404 30.94 -29.91 22.17
CA SER A 404 32.18 -30.02 22.99
C SER A 404 32.30 -31.43 23.58
N GLN A 405 33.26 -32.21 23.08
CA GLN A 405 33.73 -33.42 23.75
C GLN A 405 34.63 -33.04 24.94
N GLN A 406 34.27 -33.58 26.11
CA GLN A 406 35.10 -34.03 27.24
C GLN A 406 36.46 -33.35 27.50
N HIS A 407 36.58 -32.69 28.66
CA HIS A 407 37.55 -33.10 29.67
C HIS A 407 37.14 -32.69 31.10
N ASP A 408 37.43 -33.61 32.02
CA ASP A 408 36.98 -33.71 33.41
C ASP A 408 37.67 -32.75 34.41
N SER A 409 36.85 -32.23 35.33
CA SER A 409 37.05 -32.18 36.79
C SER A 409 38.30 -31.53 37.42
N LYS A 410 38.15 -30.36 38.08
CA LYS A 410 38.13 -30.19 39.57
C LYS A 410 38.23 -28.73 40.04
N SER A 411 37.50 -28.48 41.12
CA SER A 411 37.41 -27.30 42.01
C SER A 411 38.74 -26.67 42.47
N LEU A 412 38.75 -25.35 42.72
CA LEU A 412 38.82 -24.77 44.07
C LEU A 412 38.88 -23.23 44.04
N ILE A 413 38.25 -22.65 45.07
CA ILE A 413 38.26 -21.25 45.50
C ILE A 413 39.69 -20.87 45.93
N ASP A 414 40.21 -19.70 45.53
CA ASP A 414 40.65 -18.67 46.50
C ASP A 414 41.04 -17.33 45.86
N SER A 415 41.07 -16.35 46.75
CA SER A 415 41.13 -14.90 46.71
C SER A 415 42.51 -14.27 46.40
N VAL A 416 42.50 -12.93 46.23
CA VAL A 416 43.53 -11.92 46.60
C VAL A 416 44.08 -10.99 45.48
N GLU A 417 43.68 -9.71 45.63
CA GLU A 417 44.40 -8.41 45.56
C GLU A 417 45.21 -7.91 44.34
N THR A 418 44.73 -6.73 43.87
CA THR A 418 45.39 -5.43 43.57
C THR A 418 46.65 -5.34 42.69
N SER A 419 46.54 -4.58 41.58
CA SER A 419 47.12 -3.22 41.40
C SER A 419 47.23 -2.79 39.92
N PRO A 420 47.35 -1.48 39.62
CA PRO A 420 46.84 -0.83 38.41
C PRO A 420 47.94 -0.39 37.41
N GLU A 421 47.49 0.08 36.23
CA GLU A 421 48.16 0.84 35.15
C GLU A 421 47.90 0.16 33.79
N GLY A 422 47.45 0.77 32.70
CA GLY A 422 47.08 2.14 32.34
C GLY A 422 46.88 2.14 30.81
N SER A 423 45.76 2.65 30.29
CA SER A 423 45.51 2.89 28.84
C SER A 423 44.24 3.75 28.65
N PRO A 424 44.15 4.56 27.58
CA PRO A 424 43.33 5.80 27.53
C PRO A 424 41.84 5.55 27.25
N PRO A 425 40.95 6.53 27.50
CA PRO A 425 39.52 6.34 27.31
C PRO A 425 39.18 6.30 25.82
N ILE A 426 38.71 5.14 25.36
CA ILE A 426 37.95 5.03 24.12
C ILE A 426 36.57 5.60 24.43
N VAL A 427 36.22 6.73 23.82
CA VAL A 427 34.89 7.33 23.88
C VAL A 427 33.92 6.39 23.16
N THR A 428 33.27 5.51 23.92
CA THR A 428 32.17 4.67 23.46
C THR A 428 30.90 5.51 23.35
N THR A 429 30.32 5.54 22.15
CA THR A 429 28.99 6.07 21.87
C THR A 429 27.94 5.40 22.77
N ALA A 430 27.27 6.20 23.58
CA ALA A 430 26.30 5.77 24.59
C ALA A 430 25.08 5.06 23.97
N THR A 431 24.71 3.94 24.57
CA THR A 431 23.55 3.09 24.27
C THR A 431 22.37 3.46 25.16
N VAL A 432 21.23 3.74 24.53
CA VAL A 432 20.03 4.35 25.14
C VAL A 432 18.94 3.30 25.39
N THR A 433 18.79 2.94 26.67
CA THR A 433 17.56 2.63 27.47
C THR A 433 16.65 1.40 27.30
N PRO A 434 15.85 1.06 28.35
CA PRO A 434 15.42 -0.30 28.69
C PRO A 434 14.04 -0.59 28.11
N ALA A 435 13.59 -1.84 28.27
CA ALA A 435 12.29 -2.36 27.84
C ALA A 435 11.08 -1.49 28.28
N PRO A 436 9.94 -1.51 27.57
CA PRO A 436 8.71 -0.85 28.01
C PRO A 436 8.15 -1.55 29.26
N ASP A 437 8.32 -0.94 30.43
CA ASP A 437 7.92 -1.48 31.75
C ASP A 437 6.44 -1.91 31.83
N ASN A 438 5.58 -1.39 30.95
CA ASN A 438 4.15 -1.70 30.90
C ASN A 438 3.73 -2.60 29.72
N ALA A 439 4.67 -3.22 29.01
CA ALA A 439 4.29 -4.16 27.97
C ALA A 439 3.54 -5.36 28.58
N PRO A 440 2.36 -5.75 28.06
CA PRO A 440 1.56 -6.84 28.63
C PRO A 440 2.29 -8.19 28.69
N VAL A 441 3.33 -8.38 27.87
CA VAL A 441 4.16 -9.59 27.91
C VAL A 441 5.14 -9.59 29.09
N LEU A 442 5.55 -8.42 29.59
CA LEU A 442 6.47 -8.31 30.73
C LEU A 442 5.76 -8.56 32.06
N SER A 443 4.47 -8.20 32.18
CA SER A 443 3.67 -8.50 33.38
C SER A 443 3.45 -10.01 33.60
N LEU A 444 3.68 -10.84 32.58
CA LEU A 444 3.73 -12.30 32.74
C LEU A 444 4.87 -12.74 33.67
N PHE A 445 5.97 -11.98 33.69
CA PHE A 445 7.20 -12.32 34.42
C PHE A 445 7.48 -11.37 35.59
N ASP A 446 6.89 -10.17 35.58
CA ASP A 446 6.95 -9.20 36.67
C ASP A 446 5.60 -9.15 37.41
N ASN A 447 5.41 -10.10 38.34
CA ASN A 447 4.22 -10.21 39.20
C ASN A 447 4.56 -10.85 40.55
N ASP A 448 3.61 -10.75 41.48
CA ASP A 448 3.73 -11.25 42.86
C ASP A 448 4.05 -12.75 42.97
N ALA A 449 3.78 -13.54 41.92
CA ALA A 449 4.03 -14.98 41.93
C ALA A 449 5.46 -15.35 41.53
N LEU A 450 6.09 -14.59 40.64
CA LEU A 450 7.43 -14.89 40.10
C LEU A 450 8.53 -13.95 40.61
N GLY A 451 8.17 -12.75 41.09
CA GLY A 451 9.07 -11.78 41.73
C GLY A 451 10.31 -11.46 40.88
N PHE A 452 10.23 -10.41 40.05
CA PHE A 452 11.36 -10.01 39.21
C PHE A 452 12.27 -9.02 39.95
N GLN A 453 13.48 -9.45 40.34
CA GLN A 453 14.50 -8.56 40.91
C GLN A 453 15.34 -7.96 39.77
N ARG A 454 15.12 -6.70 39.42
CA ARG A 454 16.02 -5.95 38.53
C ARG A 454 17.38 -5.80 39.22
N SER A 455 18.43 -6.36 38.63
CA SER A 455 19.80 -6.01 39.03
C SER A 455 20.13 -4.63 38.47
N ASP A 456 20.22 -3.61 39.32
CA ASP A 456 20.65 -2.24 38.95
C ASP A 456 22.11 -2.16 38.44
N THR A 457 22.80 -3.29 38.34
CA THR A 457 24.23 -3.40 37.99
C THR A 457 24.52 -4.27 36.78
N ALA A 458 23.51 -4.80 36.10
CA ALA A 458 23.74 -5.39 34.78
C ALA A 458 23.66 -4.27 33.74
N ALA A 459 24.84 -3.74 33.37
CA ALA A 459 25.02 -3.24 32.01
C ALA A 459 24.64 -4.40 31.08
N SER A 460 23.37 -4.42 30.68
CA SER A 460 22.90 -5.41 29.72
C SER A 460 23.60 -5.07 28.43
N ASP A 461 24.47 -5.98 28.00
CA ASP A 461 25.01 -6.03 26.64
C ASP A 461 23.84 -6.25 25.66
N PHE A 462 22.99 -5.24 25.51
CA PHE A 462 22.26 -5.01 24.28
C PHE A 462 23.32 -4.62 23.25
N THR A 463 23.97 -5.63 22.69
CA THR A 463 24.63 -5.47 21.41
C THR A 463 23.56 -4.95 20.44
N PRO A 464 23.73 -3.73 19.90
CA PRO A 464 22.76 -3.17 18.95
C PRO A 464 22.63 -4.17 17.82
N TYR A 465 21.39 -4.56 17.49
CA TYR A 465 21.01 -5.49 16.43
C TYR A 465 22.17 -5.81 15.45
N GLY A 466 22.88 -6.90 15.71
CA GLY A 466 23.82 -7.51 14.76
C GLY A 466 25.21 -6.88 14.61
N THR A 467 26.07 -7.04 15.62
CA THR A 467 27.53 -7.17 15.40
C THR A 467 27.92 -8.60 15.01
N ILE A 468 27.12 -9.25 14.15
CA ILE A 468 27.52 -10.50 13.50
C ILE A 468 28.12 -10.13 12.14
N ASN A 469 29.45 -10.00 12.11
CA ASN A 469 30.29 -10.05 10.90
C ASN A 469 29.97 -9.02 9.78
N ARG A 470 29.78 -7.74 10.14
CA ARG A 470 29.63 -6.64 9.17
C ARG A 470 30.93 -5.87 8.97
N ASP A 471 31.36 -5.72 7.71
CA ASP A 471 32.50 -4.87 7.34
C ASP A 471 32.08 -3.39 7.33
N TRP A 472 31.93 -2.82 8.52
CA TRP A 472 31.68 -1.39 8.73
C TRP A 472 32.74 -0.51 8.07
N GLY A 473 33.96 -1.02 7.90
CA GLY A 473 35.05 -0.32 7.23
C GLY A 473 34.78 -0.17 5.73
N ARG A 474 34.29 -1.21 5.06
CA ARG A 474 33.87 -1.13 3.66
C ARG A 474 32.69 -0.18 3.47
N LEU A 475 31.66 -0.29 4.32
CA LEU A 475 30.50 0.61 4.26
C LEU A 475 30.91 2.08 4.38
N ARG A 476 31.78 2.40 5.35
CA ARG A 476 32.33 3.76 5.51
C ARG A 476 33.13 4.21 4.29
N ARG A 477 33.99 3.36 3.73
CA ARG A 477 34.76 3.71 2.52
C ARG A 477 33.84 4.03 1.34
N ASP A 478 32.81 3.21 1.13
CA ASP A 478 31.86 3.39 0.03
C ASP A 478 31.05 4.69 0.19
N LEU A 479 30.67 5.05 1.43
CA LEU A 479 29.98 6.31 1.73
C LEU A 479 30.92 7.54 1.63
N ILE A 480 32.12 7.47 2.20
CA ILE A 480 33.10 8.57 2.19
C ILE A 480 33.54 8.90 0.75
N ALA A 481 33.53 7.93 -0.16
CA ALA A 481 33.83 8.16 -1.57
C ALA A 481 32.87 9.16 -2.25
N LEU A 482 31.69 9.43 -1.66
CA LEU A 482 30.74 10.42 -2.16
C LEU A 482 31.02 11.84 -1.65
N ILE A 483 31.89 12.01 -0.65
CA ILE A 483 32.21 13.32 -0.06
C ILE A 483 33.13 14.08 -1.02
N PRO A 484 32.73 15.26 -1.53
CA PRO A 484 33.57 16.07 -2.42
C PRO A 484 34.83 16.61 -1.73
N SER A 485 35.74 17.17 -2.53
CA SER A 485 36.96 17.79 -2.01
C SER A 485 36.65 18.90 -0.99
N GLN A 486 37.57 19.14 -0.03
CA GLN A 486 37.41 20.22 0.96
C GLN A 486 37.23 21.60 0.33
N LYS A 487 37.86 21.84 -0.84
CA LYS A 487 37.66 23.06 -1.63
C LYS A 487 36.21 23.17 -2.09
N THR A 488 35.66 22.10 -2.67
CA THR A 488 34.28 22.04 -3.13
C THR A 488 33.29 22.19 -1.97
N LEU A 489 33.53 21.53 -0.84
CA LEU A 489 32.70 21.65 0.38
C LEU A 489 32.61 23.10 0.87
N LYS A 490 33.72 23.83 0.83
CA LYS A 490 33.73 25.26 1.20
C LYS A 490 32.89 26.09 0.23
N ILE A 491 33.07 25.87 -1.08
CA ILE A 491 32.32 26.58 -2.12
C ILE A 491 30.81 26.36 -1.96
N ILE A 492 30.35 25.11 -1.84
CA ILE A 492 28.91 24.82 -1.72
C ILE A 492 28.32 25.32 -0.39
N SER A 493 29.11 25.33 0.68
CA SER A 493 28.67 25.84 2.00
C SER A 493 28.48 27.37 2.00
N GLU A 494 29.24 28.08 1.18
CA GLU A 494 29.19 29.54 1.02
C GLU A 494 28.22 29.99 -0.09
N ALA A 495 27.86 29.09 -1.01
CA ALA A 495 26.97 29.37 -2.14
C ALA A 495 25.53 29.72 -1.74
N SER A 496 25.05 29.21 -0.61
CA SER A 496 23.68 29.44 -0.13
C SER A 496 23.63 29.41 1.40
N SER A 497 22.83 30.31 1.99
CA SER A 497 22.58 30.32 3.43
C SER A 497 21.36 29.46 3.83
N SER A 498 20.54 29.04 2.85
CA SER A 498 19.29 28.32 3.06
C SER A 498 19.46 27.00 3.79
N TRP A 499 20.51 26.23 3.47
CA TRP A 499 20.80 24.97 4.17
C TRP A 499 21.05 25.17 5.67
N TRP A 500 21.68 26.28 6.05
CA TRP A 500 21.97 26.59 7.44
C TRP A 500 20.72 27.07 8.18
N LEU A 501 19.86 27.84 7.51
CA LEU A 501 18.53 28.19 8.05
C LEU A 501 17.70 26.92 8.32
N MET A 502 17.73 25.95 7.40
CA MET A 502 17.11 24.65 7.59
C MET A 502 17.76 23.86 8.74
N ARG A 503 19.09 23.91 8.90
CA ARG A 503 19.80 23.29 10.05
C ARG A 503 19.34 23.85 11.39
N MET A 504 19.27 25.17 11.50
CA MET A 504 18.72 25.84 12.67
C MET A 504 17.27 25.42 12.94
N GLN A 505 16.43 25.33 11.90
CA GLN A 505 15.03 24.93 12.02
C GLN A 505 14.85 23.44 12.39
N LEU A 506 15.67 22.55 11.80
CA LEU A 506 15.55 21.09 11.88
C LEU A 506 16.19 20.51 13.14
N PHE A 507 17.28 21.10 13.61
CA PHE A 507 18.10 20.53 14.71
C PHE A 507 18.46 21.53 15.81
N ASN A 508 18.10 22.82 15.68
CA ASN A 508 18.54 23.89 16.60
C ASN A 508 20.07 23.91 16.77
N ASP A 509 20.78 23.76 15.66
CA ASP A 509 22.23 23.64 15.58
C ASP A 509 22.81 24.85 14.82
N ASP A 510 23.54 25.70 15.54
CA ASP A 510 24.10 26.97 15.07
C ASP A 510 25.48 26.85 14.44
N ASP A 511 26.00 25.64 14.33
CA ASP A 511 27.25 25.36 13.64
C ASP A 511 27.19 25.80 12.17
N LYS A 512 28.07 26.75 11.85
CA LYS A 512 28.17 27.37 10.52
C LYS A 512 29.00 26.55 9.55
N SER A 513 29.72 25.55 10.04
CA SER A 513 30.47 24.60 9.21
C SER A 513 29.51 23.59 8.59
N LEU A 514 29.76 23.16 7.35
CA LEU A 514 28.89 22.18 6.69
C LEU A 514 29.02 20.78 7.32
N LEU A 515 30.25 20.41 7.66
CA LEU A 515 30.55 19.15 8.33
C LEU A 515 31.05 19.47 9.74
N SER A 516 30.28 19.07 10.75
CA SER A 516 30.62 19.24 12.17
C SER A 516 31.80 18.36 12.61
N SER A 517 32.19 17.39 11.79
CA SER A 517 33.32 16.49 12.03
C SER A 517 34.28 16.50 10.83
N SER A 518 35.57 16.35 11.11
CA SER A 518 36.59 16.24 10.07
C SER A 518 36.47 14.92 9.29
N GLU A 519 36.99 14.88 8.07
CA GLU A 519 37.02 13.64 7.27
C GLU A 519 37.76 12.50 8.01
N GLY A 520 38.76 12.84 8.82
CA GLY A 520 39.50 11.88 9.66
C GLY A 520 38.62 11.26 10.75
N GLU A 521 37.77 12.05 11.40
CA GLU A 521 36.83 11.58 12.41
C GLU A 521 35.74 10.70 11.78
N LEU A 522 35.18 11.12 10.65
CA LEU A 522 34.16 10.38 9.90
C LEU A 522 34.64 8.98 9.46
N ARG A 523 35.94 8.81 9.21
CA ARG A 523 36.53 7.50 8.90
C ARG A 523 36.45 6.51 10.06
N SER A 524 36.33 6.97 11.29
CA SER A 524 36.19 6.13 12.50
C SER A 524 34.79 6.14 13.12
N SER A 525 33.92 7.07 12.73
CA SER A 525 32.57 7.24 13.26
C SER A 525 31.58 6.14 12.87
N HIS A 526 30.42 6.14 13.51
CA HIS A 526 29.28 5.30 13.13
C HIS A 526 28.79 5.67 11.71
N PRO A 527 28.39 4.72 10.84
CA PRO A 527 27.98 5.02 9.46
C PRO A 527 26.81 5.99 9.31
N SER A 528 25.92 6.07 10.32
CA SER A 528 24.84 7.09 10.33
C SER A 528 25.40 8.51 10.36
N MET A 529 26.52 8.77 11.06
CA MET A 529 27.16 10.08 11.03
C MET A 529 27.70 10.44 9.64
N VAL A 530 28.27 9.45 8.94
CA VAL A 530 28.74 9.62 7.56
C VAL A 530 27.56 9.84 6.61
N GLY A 531 26.47 9.06 6.78
CA GLY A 531 25.23 9.25 6.02
C GLY A 531 24.63 10.64 6.22
N LYS A 532 24.61 11.15 7.46
CA LYS A 532 24.15 12.50 7.80
C LYS A 532 24.96 13.57 7.09
N ALA A 533 26.29 13.45 7.12
CA ALA A 533 27.19 14.35 6.40
C ALA A 533 26.90 14.39 4.88
N ILE A 534 26.70 13.22 4.27
CA ILE A 534 26.37 13.10 2.84
C ILE A 534 25.01 13.74 2.52
N LEU A 535 24.00 13.56 3.37
CA LEU A 535 22.69 14.18 3.18
C LEU A 535 22.74 15.71 3.34
N TRP A 536 23.58 16.25 4.22
CA TRP A 536 23.83 17.69 4.28
C TRP A 536 24.47 18.23 3.01
N ILE A 537 25.44 17.50 2.45
CA ILE A 537 26.05 17.84 1.16
C ILE A 537 24.98 17.84 0.06
N ALA A 538 24.15 16.81 0.00
CA ALA A 538 23.06 16.71 -0.95
C ALA A 538 22.07 17.89 -0.81
N LEU A 539 21.70 18.25 0.42
CA LEU A 539 20.83 19.39 0.69
C LEU A 539 21.49 20.72 0.28
N CYS A 540 22.78 20.93 0.52
CA CYS A 540 23.47 22.13 0.01
C CYS A 540 23.48 22.21 -1.51
N LEU A 541 23.73 21.09 -2.19
CA LEU A 541 23.73 21.02 -3.66
C LEU A 541 22.32 21.28 -4.23
N GLN A 542 21.26 20.81 -3.56
CA GLN A 542 19.88 21.10 -3.93
C GLN A 542 19.53 22.59 -3.77
N GLN A 543 20.14 23.28 -2.82
CA GLN A 543 19.89 24.70 -2.52
C GLN A 543 20.85 25.67 -3.25
N LEU A 544 21.53 25.22 -4.29
CA LEU A 544 22.38 26.10 -5.10
C LEU A 544 21.52 27.12 -5.87
N PRO A 545 21.95 28.41 -5.93
CA PRO A 545 21.25 29.41 -6.74
C PRO A 545 21.18 29.01 -8.22
N SER A 546 20.10 29.38 -8.92
CA SER A 546 19.91 29.02 -10.33
C SER A 546 20.98 29.58 -11.28
N GLU A 547 21.64 30.68 -10.91
CA GLU A 547 22.71 31.32 -11.68
C GLU A 547 24.12 30.93 -11.20
N PHE A 548 24.24 29.90 -10.37
CA PHE A 548 25.51 29.49 -9.80
C PHE A 548 26.47 28.95 -10.87
N ASP A 549 27.75 29.35 -10.80
CA ASP A 549 28.79 28.84 -11.71
C ASP A 549 29.12 27.38 -11.38
N LEU A 550 28.44 26.45 -12.05
CA LEU A 550 28.65 25.02 -11.89
C LEU A 550 30.06 24.57 -12.25
N ALA A 551 30.78 25.29 -13.12
CA ALA A 551 32.15 24.93 -13.51
C ALA A 551 33.16 25.16 -12.38
N SER A 552 32.81 25.98 -11.38
CA SER A 552 33.62 26.17 -10.17
C SER A 552 33.62 24.95 -9.24
N LEU A 553 32.61 24.07 -9.39
CA LEU A 553 32.46 22.84 -8.64
C LEU A 553 33.23 21.74 -9.36
N ASP A 554 34.38 21.36 -8.82
CA ASP A 554 35.19 20.23 -9.29
C ASP A 554 34.53 18.89 -8.92
N LEU A 555 33.32 18.67 -9.45
CA LEU A 555 32.45 17.52 -9.18
C LEU A 555 32.56 16.50 -10.32
N PRO A 556 32.43 15.20 -10.02
CA PRO A 556 32.53 14.14 -11.02
C PRO A 556 31.32 14.10 -11.98
N CYS A 557 30.21 14.72 -11.60
CA CYS A 557 28.96 14.79 -12.35
C CYS A 557 28.20 16.07 -12.01
N LEU A 558 27.07 16.30 -12.68
CA LEU A 558 26.21 17.45 -12.41
C LEU A 558 25.65 17.39 -10.98
N PRO A 559 25.45 18.54 -10.30
CA PRO A 559 25.04 18.57 -8.89
C PRO A 559 23.82 17.72 -8.57
N TRP A 560 22.77 17.76 -9.39
CA TRP A 560 21.55 16.97 -9.16
C TRP A 560 21.77 15.47 -9.33
N VAL A 561 22.67 15.04 -10.22
CA VAL A 561 23.03 13.62 -10.36
C VAL A 561 23.76 13.14 -9.11
N LEU A 562 24.63 13.99 -8.54
CA LEU A 562 25.30 13.68 -7.28
C LEU A 562 24.31 13.63 -6.11
N VAL A 563 23.34 14.55 -6.06
CA VAL A 563 22.25 14.53 -5.07
C VAL A 563 21.48 13.21 -5.13
N GLU A 564 21.06 12.77 -6.31
CA GLU A 564 20.37 11.49 -6.50
C GLU A 564 21.21 10.29 -6.04
N GLU A 565 22.49 10.23 -6.40
CA GLU A 565 23.39 9.16 -5.97
C GLU A 565 23.60 9.17 -4.44
N CYS A 566 23.79 10.35 -3.84
CA CYS A 566 23.91 10.52 -2.40
C CYS A 566 22.67 9.99 -1.67
N ILE A 567 21.47 10.40 -2.10
CA ILE A 567 20.21 9.95 -1.51
C ILE A 567 20.05 8.43 -1.70
N ALA A 568 20.25 7.91 -2.91
CA ALA A 568 20.07 6.49 -3.21
C ALA A 568 20.99 5.61 -2.36
N ARG A 569 22.26 6.01 -2.20
CA ARG A 569 23.26 5.30 -1.40
C ARG A 569 22.95 5.36 0.09
N VAL A 570 22.70 6.54 0.64
CA VAL A 570 22.36 6.67 2.07
C VAL A 570 21.04 5.96 2.37
N SER A 571 20.04 6.06 1.49
CA SER A 571 18.76 5.37 1.67
C SER A 571 18.92 3.86 1.72
N THR A 572 19.70 3.29 0.80
CA THR A 572 19.91 1.83 0.70
C THR A 572 20.83 1.29 1.79
N LEU A 573 21.89 2.03 2.12
CA LEU A 573 22.99 1.53 2.96
C LEU A 573 22.89 1.95 4.44
N VAL A 574 22.13 3.00 4.75
CA VAL A 574 21.97 3.55 6.10
C VAL A 574 20.49 3.53 6.51
N CYS A 575 19.64 4.29 5.81
CA CYS A 575 18.24 4.48 6.23
C CYS A 575 17.38 3.21 6.13
N SER A 576 17.78 2.25 5.30
CA SER A 576 17.07 0.97 5.14
C SER A 576 17.40 -0.07 6.20
N ASP A 577 18.48 0.12 6.95
CA ASP A 577 19.00 -0.85 7.91
C ASP A 577 18.65 -0.45 9.34
N ASP A 578 17.68 -1.16 9.93
CA ASP A 578 17.12 -0.83 11.25
C ASP A 578 18.20 -0.80 12.35
N SER A 579 19.28 -1.58 12.24
CA SER A 579 20.37 -1.54 13.22
C SER A 579 21.23 -0.27 13.14
N ILE A 580 21.32 0.34 11.95
CA ILE A 580 22.14 1.55 11.72
C ILE A 580 21.32 2.79 12.10
N VAL A 581 20.04 2.78 11.76
CA VAL A 581 19.15 3.94 11.91
C VAL A 581 18.56 4.06 13.32
N SER A 582 18.64 3.01 14.16
CA SER A 582 18.21 3.01 15.57
C SER A 582 19.14 3.79 16.50
N CYS A 583 19.53 5.00 16.10
CA CYS A 583 20.29 5.97 16.90
C CYS A 583 19.91 7.39 16.47
N ILE A 584 20.27 8.39 17.27
CA ILE A 584 19.88 9.78 16.99
C ILE A 584 20.36 10.27 15.61
N ASP A 585 21.62 10.03 15.24
CA ASP A 585 22.14 10.41 13.92
C ASP A 585 21.46 9.64 12.78
N GLY A 586 20.98 8.43 13.05
CA GLY A 586 20.18 7.64 12.12
C GLY A 586 18.80 8.25 11.87
N LEU A 587 18.12 8.69 12.94
CA LEU A 587 16.86 9.43 12.83
C LEU A 587 17.05 10.76 12.10
N GLU A 588 18.14 11.48 12.38
CA GLU A 588 18.49 12.71 11.67
C GLU A 588 18.72 12.45 10.17
N CYS A 589 19.26 11.29 9.78
CA CYS A 589 19.33 10.89 8.36
C CYS A 589 17.94 10.72 7.73
N LEU A 590 17.00 10.06 8.41
CA LEU A 590 15.63 9.91 7.90
C LEU A 590 14.91 11.25 7.76
N VAL A 591 15.13 12.17 8.70
CA VAL A 591 14.58 13.53 8.66
C VAL A 591 15.17 14.34 7.50
N LEU A 592 16.50 14.32 7.33
CA LEU A 592 17.15 14.97 6.18
C LEU A 592 16.70 14.38 4.84
N GLN A 593 16.59 13.05 4.74
CA GLN A 593 16.08 12.39 3.54
C GLN A 593 14.63 12.84 3.24
N GLY A 594 13.78 12.92 4.27
CA GLY A 594 12.42 13.43 4.14
C GLY A 594 12.36 14.88 3.68
N MET A 595 13.26 15.73 4.18
CA MET A 595 13.37 17.13 3.76
C MET A 595 13.78 17.26 2.29
N ILE A 596 14.79 16.50 1.85
CA ILE A 596 15.24 16.53 0.46
C ILE A 596 14.13 16.05 -0.49
N PHE A 597 13.40 15.00 -0.12
CA PHE A 597 12.21 14.56 -0.86
C PHE A 597 11.11 15.63 -0.89
N SER A 598 10.91 16.36 0.21
CA SER A 598 9.92 17.45 0.26
C SER A 598 10.28 18.57 -0.71
N ASN A 599 11.56 18.95 -0.75
CA ASN A 599 12.08 19.95 -1.67
C ASN A 599 11.96 19.50 -3.13
N ASP A 600 12.22 18.21 -3.42
CA ASP A 600 12.02 17.60 -4.74
C ASP A 600 10.54 17.46 -5.16
N GLY A 601 9.58 17.73 -4.25
CA GLY A 601 8.16 17.53 -4.53
C GLY A 601 7.74 16.05 -4.51
N LYS A 602 8.45 15.19 -3.77
CA LYS A 602 8.13 13.78 -3.56
C LYS A 602 7.38 13.61 -2.24
N LEU A 603 6.13 14.09 -2.18
CA LEU A 603 5.33 14.18 -0.95
C LEU A 603 5.13 12.82 -0.26
N ARG A 604 4.93 11.75 -1.03
CA ARG A 604 4.75 10.39 -0.49
C ARG A 604 6.04 9.87 0.09
N SER A 605 7.13 10.01 -0.65
CA SER A 605 8.46 9.57 -0.20
C SER A 605 8.90 10.34 1.04
N ALA A 606 8.63 11.65 1.10
CA ALA A 606 8.86 12.47 2.30
C ALA A 606 8.07 11.94 3.50
N TRP A 607 6.75 11.81 3.37
CA TRP A 607 5.88 11.30 4.44
C TRP A 607 6.31 9.92 4.95
N LEU A 608 6.64 8.97 4.06
CA LEU A 608 7.12 7.64 4.44
C LEU A 608 8.45 7.70 5.22
N SER A 609 9.35 8.61 4.86
CA SER A 609 10.61 8.82 5.58
C SER A 609 10.36 9.29 7.02
N TYR A 610 9.49 10.28 7.19
CA TYR A 610 9.11 10.78 8.53
C TYR A 610 8.30 9.76 9.34
N ARG A 611 7.40 8.99 8.70
CA ARG A 611 6.64 7.92 9.35
C ARG A 611 7.57 6.85 9.91
N ARG A 612 8.54 6.42 9.11
CA ARG A 612 9.58 5.49 9.57
C ARG A 612 10.41 6.07 10.71
N ALA A 613 10.77 7.35 10.65
CA ALA A 613 11.48 8.02 11.73
C ALA A 613 10.67 8.03 13.04
N ALA A 614 9.35 8.27 12.96
CA ALA A 614 8.45 8.21 14.11
C ALA A 614 8.41 6.81 14.73
N ASP A 615 8.26 5.77 13.91
CA ASP A 615 8.19 4.38 14.36
C ASP A 615 9.51 3.95 15.05
N ILE A 616 10.67 4.27 14.46
CA ILE A 616 11.98 3.96 15.06
C ILE A 616 12.19 4.78 16.35
N ALA A 617 11.84 6.06 16.35
CA ALA A 617 11.92 6.92 17.53
C ALA A 617 11.06 6.37 18.69
N GLN A 618 9.90 5.77 18.39
CA GLN A 618 9.10 5.06 19.39
C GLN A 618 9.83 3.83 19.94
N ILE A 619 10.41 3.00 19.07
CA ILE A 619 11.15 1.79 19.46
C ILE A 619 12.32 2.12 20.40
N ILE A 620 13.10 3.16 20.09
CA ILE A 620 14.23 3.60 20.92
C ILE A 620 13.80 4.39 22.17
N GLY A 621 12.49 4.67 22.33
CA GLY A 621 11.94 5.26 23.54
C GLY A 621 11.88 6.79 23.60
N PHE A 622 11.99 7.51 22.48
CA PHE A 622 11.93 8.99 22.47
C PHE A 622 10.54 9.55 22.84
N HIS A 623 9.52 8.70 22.85
CA HIS A 623 8.15 9.01 23.26
C HIS A 623 7.91 8.95 24.78
N ARG A 624 8.93 8.71 25.60
CA ARG A 624 8.80 8.51 27.07
C ARG A 624 9.01 9.81 27.85
N ALA A 625 8.22 10.00 28.90
CA ALA A 625 8.23 11.22 29.73
C ALA A 625 9.50 11.37 30.60
N GLU A 626 10.09 10.26 31.04
CA GLU A 626 11.34 10.26 31.83
C GLU A 626 12.56 10.01 30.93
N PRO A 627 13.56 10.91 30.93
CA PRO A 627 14.78 10.67 30.20
C PRO A 627 15.58 9.52 30.82
N ALA A 628 16.35 8.84 30.00
CA ALA A 628 17.30 7.83 30.42
C ALA A 628 18.21 8.32 31.56
N PRO A 629 18.32 7.59 32.70
CA PRO A 629 19.05 8.07 33.88
C PRO A 629 20.56 8.27 33.67
N ASN A 630 21.13 7.79 32.55
CA ASN A 630 22.56 7.82 32.25
C ASN A 630 22.95 8.68 31.04
N GLU A 631 22.03 9.41 30.41
CA GLU A 631 22.31 10.18 29.18
C GLU A 631 22.64 11.65 29.44
N SER A 632 23.52 12.23 28.61
CA SER A 632 23.92 13.64 28.75
C SER A 632 22.78 14.61 28.47
N ALA A 633 22.81 15.80 29.08
CA ALA A 633 21.83 16.86 28.83
C ALA A 633 21.76 17.27 27.34
N GLU A 634 22.90 17.25 26.64
CA GLU A 634 22.98 17.52 25.20
C GLU A 634 22.25 16.46 24.37
N TYR A 635 22.42 15.18 24.72
CA TYR A 635 21.71 14.09 24.07
C TYR A 635 20.20 14.21 24.25
N GLN A 636 19.75 14.47 25.47
CA GLN A 636 18.32 14.63 25.80
C GLN A 636 17.70 15.82 25.05
N HIS A 637 18.42 16.93 24.95
CA HIS A 637 18.00 18.10 24.17
C HIS A 637 17.85 17.77 22.68
N ARG A 638 18.85 17.14 22.07
CA ARG A 638 18.79 16.71 20.66
C ARG A 638 17.64 15.73 20.42
N ALA A 639 17.47 14.73 21.29
CA ALA A 639 16.41 13.72 21.19
C ALA A 639 15.01 14.34 21.27
N THR A 640 14.83 15.28 22.21
CA THR A 640 13.58 16.04 22.35
C THR A 640 13.29 16.88 21.11
N PHE A 641 14.30 17.56 20.58
CA PHE A 641 14.13 18.43 19.42
C PHE A 641 13.76 17.63 18.16
N ILE A 642 14.49 16.55 17.88
CA ILE A 642 14.22 15.71 16.70
C ILE A 642 12.87 15.02 16.78
N TRP A 643 12.46 14.57 17.97
CA TRP A 643 11.15 13.98 18.20
C TRP A 643 10.01 14.97 17.90
N ARG A 644 10.10 16.20 18.43
CA ARG A 644 9.14 17.27 18.15
C ARG A 644 9.04 17.54 16.64
N HIS A 645 10.18 17.60 15.97
CA HIS A 645 10.23 17.85 14.53
C HIS A 645 9.55 16.73 13.73
N ILE A 646 9.88 15.47 14.02
CA ILE A 646 9.27 14.29 13.38
C ILE A 646 7.74 14.34 13.51
N LEU A 647 7.21 14.61 14.70
CA LEU A 647 5.76 14.65 14.93
C LEU A 647 5.06 15.82 14.25
N MET A 648 5.68 17.00 14.24
CA MET A 648 5.17 18.17 13.53
C MET A 648 5.03 17.89 12.04
N VAL A 649 6.09 17.36 11.42
CA VAL A 649 6.13 17.14 9.97
C VAL A 649 5.26 15.96 9.55
N ASP A 650 5.20 14.89 10.36
CA ASP A 650 4.27 13.79 10.14
C ASP A 650 2.80 14.27 10.07
N ARG A 651 2.40 15.14 11.02
CA ARG A 651 1.03 15.71 11.04
C ARG A 651 0.78 16.65 9.87
N HIS A 652 1.77 17.45 9.51
CA HIS A 652 1.69 18.33 8.35
C HIS A 652 1.45 17.54 7.06
N PHE A 653 2.25 16.51 6.79
CA PHE A 653 2.06 15.65 5.61
C PHE A 653 0.78 14.82 5.70
N SER A 654 0.39 14.36 6.89
CA SER A 654 -0.85 13.60 7.07
C SER A 654 -2.08 14.43 6.71
N LEU A 655 -2.08 15.74 6.99
CA LEU A 655 -3.13 16.67 6.57
C LEU A 655 -3.15 16.89 5.05
N ILE A 656 -1.99 17.06 4.43
CA ILE A 656 -1.88 17.24 2.96
C ILE A 656 -2.35 15.99 2.22
N LEU A 657 -1.99 14.81 2.71
CA LEU A 657 -2.27 13.52 2.09
C LEU A 657 -3.63 12.92 2.50
N GLY A 658 -4.31 13.49 3.49
CA GLY A 658 -5.60 12.99 3.99
C GLY A 658 -5.50 11.67 4.78
N VAL A 659 -4.37 11.40 5.44
CA VAL A 659 -4.12 10.16 6.20
C VAL A 659 -4.06 10.39 7.71
N HIS A 660 -4.03 9.30 8.49
CA HIS A 660 -3.86 9.35 9.94
C HIS A 660 -2.43 9.73 10.33
N GLY A 661 -2.27 10.52 11.40
CA GLY A 661 -0.96 10.78 12.02
C GLY A 661 -0.35 9.53 12.66
N ALA A 662 0.96 9.54 12.91
CA ALA A 662 1.69 8.42 13.52
C ALA A 662 1.25 8.15 14.96
N ILE A 663 0.86 9.20 15.69
CA ILE A 663 0.56 9.16 17.11
C ILE A 663 -0.70 9.97 17.41
N SER A 664 -1.60 9.39 18.21
CA SER A 664 -2.81 10.05 18.68
C SER A 664 -2.51 11.19 19.64
N ASN A 665 -3.43 12.15 19.76
CA ASN A 665 -3.30 13.23 20.75
C ASN A 665 -3.20 12.68 22.19
N THR A 666 -3.95 11.63 22.52
CA THR A 666 -3.91 10.99 23.84
C THR A 666 -2.53 10.48 24.21
N ALA A 667 -1.80 9.88 23.26
CA ALA A 667 -0.45 9.39 23.52
C ALA A 667 0.57 10.53 23.73
N ILE A 668 0.33 11.71 23.13
CA ILE A 668 1.14 12.91 23.38
C ILE A 668 0.85 13.50 24.76
N ASP A 669 -0.42 13.47 25.20
CA ASP A 669 -0.81 13.96 26.53
C ASP A 669 -0.14 13.15 27.65
N LEU A 670 -0.04 11.83 27.47
CA LEU A 670 0.64 10.93 28.41
C LEU A 670 2.15 11.19 28.52
N TYR A 671 2.77 11.72 27.46
CA TYR A 671 4.17 12.15 27.47
C TYR A 671 4.39 13.42 28.30
N GLN A 672 3.35 14.24 28.50
CA GLN A 672 3.43 15.54 29.19
C GLN A 672 3.10 15.48 30.69
N SER A 673 2.53 14.38 31.17
CA SER A 673 2.20 14.21 32.60
C SER A 673 3.32 13.48 33.34
N ASN A 674 4.30 14.21 33.89
CA ASN A 674 5.26 13.65 34.84
C ASN A 674 4.79 13.94 36.30
N PRO A 675 4.53 12.94 37.15
CA PRO A 675 4.07 13.15 38.52
C PRO A 675 5.12 13.72 39.50
N SER A 676 6.38 13.84 39.08
CA SER A 676 7.51 14.27 39.92
C SER A 676 7.79 15.77 39.88
N ASP A 677 7.04 16.55 39.10
CA ASP A 677 7.14 18.01 39.09
C ASP A 677 6.57 18.62 40.39
N SER A 678 7.44 19.20 41.21
CA SER A 678 7.06 19.95 42.41
C SER A 678 6.21 21.18 42.04
N GLN A 679 5.11 21.39 42.78
CA GLN A 679 4.09 22.43 42.56
C GLN A 679 4.57 23.90 42.53
N ASP A 680 5.85 24.18 42.78
CA ASP A 680 6.40 25.54 42.91
C ASP A 680 7.37 25.96 41.78
N LEU A 681 7.54 25.17 40.72
CA LEU A 681 8.16 25.66 39.48
C LEU A 681 7.08 26.14 38.49
N PRO A 682 7.33 27.21 37.72
CA PRO A 682 6.38 27.67 36.71
C PRO A 682 6.12 26.48 35.78
N VAL A 683 4.86 26.09 35.72
CA VAL A 683 4.34 24.97 34.91
C VAL A 683 5.13 24.92 33.61
N HIS A 684 5.72 23.77 33.31
CA HIS A 684 6.41 23.46 32.05
C HIS A 684 5.49 23.55 30.81
N ASN A 685 4.53 24.49 30.76
CA ASN A 685 3.67 24.82 29.63
C ASN A 685 4.46 25.29 28.39
N GLU A 686 5.72 25.73 28.56
CA GLU A 686 6.63 25.98 27.43
C GLU A 686 7.38 24.72 26.96
N SER A 687 7.15 23.58 27.61
CA SER A 687 7.91 22.35 27.44
C SER A 687 7.09 21.27 26.73
N VAL A 688 7.58 20.92 25.54
CA VAL A 688 7.65 19.57 24.98
C VAL A 688 6.89 19.19 23.71
N LEU A 689 5.79 19.82 23.31
CA LEU A 689 5.35 19.74 21.90
C LEU A 689 4.63 21.00 21.44
N ASN A 690 4.82 21.38 20.17
CA ASN A 690 4.17 22.55 19.60
C ASN A 690 2.63 22.38 19.68
N PRO A 691 1.88 23.27 20.35
CA PRO A 691 0.42 23.17 20.45
C PRO A 691 -0.30 23.10 19.09
N LEU A 692 0.30 23.69 18.05
CA LEU A 692 -0.17 23.56 16.66
C LEU A 692 -0.13 22.11 16.18
N ALA A 693 0.83 21.31 16.63
CA ALA A 693 0.85 19.88 16.35
C ALA A 693 -0.43 19.24 16.89
N ARG A 694 -0.81 19.50 18.15
CA ARG A 694 -2.05 18.97 18.76
C ARG A 694 -3.29 19.32 17.95
N ILE A 695 -3.42 20.59 17.56
CA ILE A 695 -4.51 21.08 16.71
C ILE A 695 -4.53 20.35 15.37
N ALA A 696 -3.37 20.18 14.73
CA ALA A 696 -3.25 19.41 13.50
C ALA A 696 -3.80 17.98 13.67
N GLY A 697 -3.49 17.32 14.80
CA GLY A 697 -4.03 16.00 15.14
C GLY A 697 -5.56 16.00 15.26
N SER A 698 -6.14 17.03 15.88
CA SER A 698 -7.60 17.15 16.00
C SER A 698 -8.29 17.42 14.65
N ILE A 699 -7.63 18.17 13.75
CA ILE A 699 -8.12 18.38 12.38
C ILE A 699 -8.08 17.06 11.60
N ILE A 700 -6.99 16.28 11.73
CA ILE A 700 -6.87 14.94 11.11
C ILE A 700 -8.03 14.07 11.60
N GLU A 701 -8.22 13.95 12.92
CA GLU A 701 -9.29 13.14 13.51
C GLU A 701 -10.67 13.56 13.00
N ARG A 702 -10.96 14.86 12.99
CA ARG A 702 -12.20 15.40 12.43
C ARG A 702 -12.40 15.00 10.96
N ASN A 703 -11.35 15.11 10.14
CA ASN A 703 -11.41 14.73 8.72
C ASN A 703 -11.61 13.22 8.51
N GLN A 704 -11.11 12.37 9.42
CA GLN A 704 -11.33 10.93 9.37
C GLN A 704 -12.73 10.52 9.87
N ILE A 705 -13.32 11.29 10.78
CA ILE A 705 -14.67 11.03 11.32
C ILE A 705 -15.76 11.48 10.33
N PHE A 706 -15.61 12.63 9.68
CA PHE A 706 -16.65 13.24 8.86
C PHE A 706 -16.26 13.28 7.37
N THR A 707 -17.03 12.60 6.52
CA THR A 707 -16.89 12.64 5.06
C THR A 707 -17.74 13.72 4.39
N GLU A 708 -18.73 14.25 5.11
CA GLU A 708 -19.66 15.29 4.64
C GLU A 708 -19.87 16.35 5.72
N VAL A 709 -20.34 17.54 5.32
CA VAL A 709 -20.62 18.63 6.24
C VAL A 709 -21.89 18.33 7.04
N THR A 710 -21.73 18.07 8.34
CA THR A 710 -22.82 17.81 9.30
C THR A 710 -22.81 18.82 10.45
N PRO A 711 -23.92 18.99 11.19
CA PRO A 711 -23.93 19.83 12.38
C PRO A 711 -22.89 19.41 13.44
N ALA A 712 -22.63 18.11 13.57
CA ALA A 712 -21.59 17.58 14.46
C ALA A 712 -20.18 17.96 13.99
N MET A 713 -19.91 17.93 12.69
CA MET A 713 -18.65 18.40 12.11
C MET A 713 -18.43 19.89 12.40
N LEU A 714 -19.50 20.71 12.30
CA LEU A 714 -19.42 22.13 12.61
C LEU A 714 -19.12 22.38 14.09
N GLN A 715 -19.78 21.65 14.99
CA GLN A 715 -19.52 21.76 16.42
C GLN A 715 -18.06 21.39 16.77
N MET A 716 -17.55 20.31 16.18
CA MET A 716 -16.14 19.93 16.35
C MET A 716 -15.20 20.99 15.76
N THR A 717 -15.54 21.55 14.59
CA THR A 717 -14.78 22.63 13.95
C THR A 717 -14.72 23.88 14.84
N GLN A 718 -15.83 24.27 15.46
CA GLN A 718 -15.87 25.40 16.39
C GLN A 718 -15.00 25.17 17.63
N GLY A 719 -14.99 23.94 18.16
CA GLY A 719 -14.14 23.57 19.29
C GLY A 719 -12.64 23.66 18.94
N ILE A 720 -12.26 23.16 17.76
CA ILE A 720 -10.88 23.24 17.26
C ILE A 720 -10.50 24.69 16.94
N ASP A 721 -11.39 25.48 16.34
CA ASP A 721 -11.16 26.89 16.00
C ASP A 721 -10.94 27.72 17.27
N THR A 722 -11.76 27.51 18.30
CA THR A 722 -11.57 28.16 19.61
C THR A 722 -10.19 27.83 20.20
N ALA A 723 -9.76 26.57 20.11
CA ALA A 723 -8.44 26.16 20.57
C ALA A 723 -7.31 26.79 19.74
N LEU A 724 -7.48 26.91 18.42
CA LEU A 724 -6.50 27.54 17.53
C LEU A 724 -6.40 29.06 17.77
N GLN A 725 -7.52 29.73 17.99
CA GLN A 725 -7.57 31.17 18.27
C GLN A 725 -7.03 31.56 19.64
N ALA A 726 -6.92 30.60 20.56
CA ALA A 726 -6.24 30.83 21.83
C ALA A 726 -4.73 31.11 21.66
N PHE A 727 -4.16 30.82 20.48
CA PHE A 727 -2.77 31.11 20.15
C PHE A 727 -2.63 32.42 19.39
N GLU A 728 -1.69 33.26 19.85
CA GLU A 728 -1.28 34.45 19.12
C GLU A 728 -0.12 34.09 18.18
N PRO A 729 -0.32 34.12 16.84
CA PRO A 729 0.78 33.86 15.91
C PRO A 729 1.80 35.02 15.95
N PRO A 730 3.11 34.73 15.83
CA PRO A 730 4.15 35.75 15.76
C PRO A 730 3.83 36.80 14.69
N PRO A 731 4.20 38.08 14.87
CA PRO A 731 3.96 39.10 13.87
C PRO A 731 4.63 38.74 12.54
N LEU A 732 4.08 39.22 11.43
CA LEU A 732 4.67 39.00 10.10
C LEU A 732 6.06 39.64 10.05
N ALA A 733 7.11 38.81 10.12
CA ALA A 733 8.48 39.29 10.06
C ALA A 733 8.83 39.79 8.64
N SER A 734 9.61 40.88 8.56
CA SER A 734 10.14 41.40 7.30
C SER A 734 11.65 41.13 7.21
N PRO A 735 12.16 40.59 6.09
CA PRO A 735 13.59 40.38 5.88
C PRO A 735 14.38 41.67 5.60
N ASP A 736 13.71 42.82 5.38
CA ASP A 736 14.36 44.06 4.93
C ASP A 736 15.43 44.61 5.89
N ASN A 737 15.32 44.31 7.18
CA ASN A 737 16.23 44.80 8.22
C ASN A 737 17.18 43.71 8.77
N VAL A 738 17.24 42.55 8.10
CA VAL A 738 17.97 41.38 8.58
C VAL A 738 19.28 41.19 7.78
N PRO A 739 20.44 41.00 8.44
CA PRO A 739 21.71 40.79 7.73
C PRO A 739 21.71 39.55 6.81
N PRO A 740 22.50 39.56 5.72
CA PRO A 740 22.63 38.40 4.84
C PRO A 740 23.54 37.28 5.37
N GLY A 741 23.39 36.09 4.77
CA GLY A 741 24.17 34.91 5.09
C GLY A 741 23.69 34.11 6.32
N LYS A 742 24.63 33.43 6.98
CA LYS A 742 24.41 32.55 8.15
C LYS A 742 24.38 33.36 9.46
N CYS A 743 23.27 34.05 9.72
CA CYS A 743 23.08 34.91 10.91
C CYS A 743 21.84 34.53 11.72
N THR A 744 21.95 34.71 13.04
CA THR A 744 20.93 34.30 14.01
C THR A 744 19.64 35.11 13.85
N GLU A 745 19.73 36.39 13.52
CA GLU A 745 18.58 37.26 13.28
C GLU A 745 17.75 36.76 12.10
N ARG A 746 18.41 36.22 11.07
CA ARG A 746 17.75 35.63 9.90
C ARG A 746 17.14 34.27 10.20
N SER A 747 17.80 33.42 10.97
CA SER A 747 17.20 32.15 11.38
C SER A 747 15.95 32.37 12.25
N VAL A 748 15.98 33.37 13.16
CA VAL A 748 14.80 33.77 13.94
C VAL A 748 13.69 34.29 13.05
N CYS A 749 14.00 35.16 12.08
CA CYS A 749 13.03 35.65 11.09
C CYS A 749 12.38 34.48 10.31
N PHE A 750 13.21 33.57 9.81
CA PHE A 750 12.79 32.40 9.04
C PHE A 750 11.90 31.45 9.86
N LEU A 751 12.28 31.17 11.12
CA LEU A 751 11.50 30.33 12.03
C LEU A 751 10.15 30.96 12.39
N SER A 752 10.14 32.27 12.67
CA SER A 752 8.92 33.03 12.96
C SER A 752 7.93 32.97 11.80
N LEU A 753 8.43 33.13 10.56
CA LEU A 753 7.62 33.01 9.35
C LEU A 753 7.07 31.59 9.15
N HIS A 754 7.86 30.55 9.40
CA HIS A 754 7.39 29.15 9.29
C HIS A 754 6.34 28.81 10.34
N TYR A 755 6.51 29.28 11.58
CA TYR A 755 5.52 29.09 12.63
C TYR A 755 4.21 29.80 12.28
N ARG A 756 4.28 31.06 11.83
CA ARG A 756 3.12 31.84 11.37
C ARG A 756 2.44 31.17 10.17
N LEU A 757 3.22 30.68 9.21
CA LEU A 757 2.72 29.92 8.06
C LEU A 757 1.93 28.70 8.51
N TRP A 758 2.49 27.89 9.41
CA TRP A 758 1.83 26.67 9.88
C TRP A 758 0.52 26.96 10.62
N TYR A 759 0.49 27.99 11.47
CA TYR A 759 -0.74 28.45 12.14
C TYR A 759 -1.88 28.69 11.15
N TYR A 760 -1.63 29.51 10.12
CA TYR A 760 -2.65 29.83 9.14
C TYR A 760 -2.97 28.66 8.21
N GLN A 761 -2.03 27.76 7.92
CA GLN A 761 -2.32 26.52 7.19
C GLN A 761 -3.34 25.64 7.93
N LEU A 762 -3.19 25.49 9.25
CA LEU A 762 -4.17 24.76 10.06
C LEU A 762 -5.53 25.44 10.03
N MET A 763 -5.56 26.77 10.11
CA MET A 763 -6.80 27.55 9.99
C MET A 763 -7.47 27.36 8.63
N THR A 764 -6.72 27.43 7.53
CA THR A 764 -7.22 27.18 6.18
C THR A 764 -7.78 25.76 6.07
N TRP A 765 -7.03 24.73 6.45
CA TRP A 765 -7.50 23.34 6.39
C TRP A 765 -8.69 23.05 7.32
N LEU A 766 -8.78 23.78 8.44
CA LEU A 766 -9.93 23.70 9.34
C LEU A 766 -11.21 24.19 8.65
N HIS A 767 -11.16 25.36 8.01
CA HIS A 767 -12.36 25.99 7.45
C HIS A 767 -12.62 25.68 5.97
N LEU A 768 -11.66 25.12 5.23
CA LEU A 768 -11.78 24.86 3.79
C LEU A 768 -13.03 24.04 3.40
N PRO A 769 -13.35 22.91 4.05
CA PRO A 769 -14.57 22.15 3.70
C PRO A 769 -15.86 22.96 3.88
N LEU A 770 -15.91 23.83 4.90
CA LEU A 770 -17.05 24.69 5.18
C LEU A 770 -17.12 25.89 4.23
N LEU A 771 -15.98 26.42 3.78
CA LEU A 771 -15.92 27.40 2.69
C LEU A 771 -16.50 26.80 1.42
N LEU A 772 -16.12 25.58 1.06
CA LEU A 772 -16.62 24.91 -0.15
C LEU A 772 -18.13 24.60 -0.05
N ALA A 773 -18.63 24.30 1.15
CA ALA A 773 -20.06 24.14 1.42
C ALA A 773 -20.84 25.47 1.51
N SER A 774 -20.19 26.61 1.74
CA SER A 774 -20.85 27.92 1.80
C SER A 774 -21.55 28.32 0.49
N GLY A 775 -21.24 27.65 -0.62
CA GLY A 775 -21.97 27.76 -1.88
C GLY A 775 -23.43 27.32 -1.83
N THR A 776 -23.93 26.79 -0.71
CA THR A 776 -25.35 26.42 -0.54
C THR A 776 -26.09 27.21 0.54
N ASP A 777 -25.40 27.92 1.44
CA ASP A 777 -26.01 28.60 2.61
C ASP A 777 -25.11 29.71 3.20
N ASN A 778 -25.69 30.88 3.48
CA ASN A 778 -25.05 32.01 4.16
C ASN A 778 -24.60 31.69 5.60
N PHE A 779 -25.10 30.60 6.18
CA PHE A 779 -24.72 30.12 7.51
C PHE A 779 -23.21 29.92 7.71
N TYR A 780 -22.45 29.66 6.64
CA TYR A 780 -21.01 29.39 6.71
C TYR A 780 -20.11 30.62 6.46
N ASN A 781 -20.66 31.84 6.40
CA ASN A 781 -19.91 33.06 6.06
C ASN A 781 -18.69 33.30 6.96
N TYR A 782 -18.80 33.05 8.27
CA TYR A 782 -17.67 33.14 9.19
C TYR A 782 -16.49 32.25 8.73
N ASN A 783 -16.74 30.97 8.45
CA ASN A 783 -15.72 30.03 8.00
C ASN A 783 -15.08 30.50 6.69
N ARG A 784 -15.89 31.05 5.78
CA ARG A 784 -15.40 31.63 4.52
C ARG A 784 -14.44 32.79 4.78
N GLN A 785 -14.82 33.76 5.61
CA GLN A 785 -13.98 34.93 5.91
C GLN A 785 -12.69 34.52 6.62
N THR A 786 -12.77 33.65 7.61
CA THR A 786 -11.61 33.12 8.34
C THR A 786 -10.65 32.38 7.41
N CYS A 787 -11.18 31.51 6.53
CA CYS A 787 -10.36 30.78 5.55
C CYS A 787 -9.66 31.73 4.57
N LEU A 788 -10.36 32.73 4.02
CA LEU A 788 -9.76 33.71 3.10
C LEU A 788 -8.71 34.60 3.78
N HIS A 789 -8.96 35.02 5.02
CA HIS A 789 -7.98 35.76 5.83
C HIS A 789 -6.70 34.94 6.06
N ALA A 790 -6.86 33.65 6.40
CA ALA A 790 -5.75 32.73 6.55
C ALA A 790 -4.97 32.55 5.24
N CYS A 791 -5.66 32.41 4.10
CA CYS A 791 -5.03 32.30 2.78
C CYS A 791 -4.15 33.50 2.44
N ARG A 792 -4.61 34.74 2.69
CA ARG A 792 -3.81 35.96 2.48
C ARG A 792 -2.57 35.99 3.38
N SER A 793 -2.72 35.56 4.63
CA SER A 793 -1.62 35.48 5.59
C SER A 793 -0.58 34.43 5.21
N ILE A 794 -1.00 33.27 4.69
CA ILE A 794 -0.12 32.23 4.13
C ILE A 794 0.71 32.80 2.98
N ILE A 795 0.07 33.48 2.03
CA ILE A 795 0.75 34.07 0.86
C ILE A 795 1.78 35.13 1.31
N ALA A 796 1.43 35.98 2.29
CA ALA A 796 2.38 36.95 2.84
C ALA A 796 3.59 36.27 3.50
N CYS A 797 3.38 35.18 4.25
CA CYS A 797 4.48 34.39 4.83
C CYS A 797 5.35 33.76 3.74
N TYR A 798 4.73 33.16 2.73
CA TYR A 798 5.41 32.55 1.58
C TYR A 798 6.38 33.51 0.89
N VAL A 799 5.90 34.72 0.55
CA VAL A 799 6.72 35.76 -0.10
C VAL A 799 7.90 36.17 0.81
N ASN A 800 7.65 36.37 2.10
CA ASN A 800 8.73 36.76 3.02
C ASN A 800 9.72 35.62 3.28
N ILE A 801 9.30 34.35 3.29
CA ILE A 801 10.20 33.19 3.36
C ILE A 801 11.13 33.16 2.15
N ARG A 802 10.59 33.33 0.93
CA ARG A 802 11.36 33.40 -0.33
C ARG A 802 12.37 34.55 -0.33
N ARG A 803 11.98 35.71 0.20
CA ARG A 803 12.88 36.88 0.36
C ARG A 803 13.97 36.65 1.41
N THR A 804 13.65 35.97 2.51
CA THR A 804 14.59 35.66 3.61
C THR A 804 15.68 34.69 3.16
N THR A 805 15.39 33.87 2.15
CA THR A 805 16.28 32.83 1.59
C THR A 805 16.94 33.24 0.26
N GLU A 806 17.00 34.54 -0.03
CA GLU A 806 17.80 35.12 -1.14
C GLU A 806 17.44 34.55 -2.53
N ASN A 807 16.15 34.34 -2.81
CA ASN A 807 15.59 33.94 -4.12
C ASN A 807 16.06 32.59 -4.71
N GLY A 808 17.00 31.89 -4.07
CA GLY A 808 17.55 30.59 -4.50
C GLY A 808 17.07 29.38 -3.68
N PHE A 809 16.03 29.54 -2.86
CA PHE A 809 15.48 28.47 -2.04
C PHE A 809 14.76 27.42 -2.87
N ASP A 810 15.11 26.15 -2.74
CA ASP A 810 14.39 25.07 -3.41
C ASP A 810 13.44 24.38 -2.43
N SER A 811 12.13 24.56 -2.63
CA SER A 811 11.09 23.92 -1.82
C SER A 811 9.78 23.81 -2.59
N ARG A 812 9.67 22.79 -3.43
CA ARG A 812 8.48 22.59 -4.28
C ARG A 812 7.20 22.34 -3.50
N ILE A 813 7.28 21.80 -2.28
CA ILE A 813 6.12 21.66 -1.38
C ILE A 813 5.58 23.03 -0.96
N LEU A 814 6.45 23.99 -0.68
CA LEU A 814 6.07 25.35 -0.32
C LEU A 814 5.41 26.05 -1.53
N ASP A 815 5.92 25.83 -2.74
CA ASP A 815 5.32 26.36 -3.98
C ASP A 815 3.94 25.78 -4.24
N PHE A 816 3.78 24.47 -4.06
CA PHE A 816 2.51 23.79 -4.19
C PHE A 816 1.48 24.30 -3.16
N GLN A 817 1.91 24.60 -1.93
CA GLN A 817 1.04 25.18 -0.89
C GLN A 817 0.63 26.61 -1.22
N ALA A 818 1.53 27.43 -1.76
CA ALA A 818 1.19 28.77 -2.23
C ALA A 818 0.18 28.70 -3.39
N PHE A 819 0.38 27.78 -4.34
CA PHE A 819 -0.53 27.49 -5.44
C PHE A 819 -1.93 27.10 -4.94
N THR A 820 -2.05 26.09 -4.07
CA THR A 820 -3.35 25.63 -3.54
C THR A 820 -4.06 26.70 -2.72
N THR A 821 -3.30 27.56 -2.02
CA THR A 821 -3.83 28.71 -1.29
C THR A 821 -4.40 29.77 -2.24
N ALA A 822 -3.66 30.15 -3.29
CA ALA A 822 -4.16 31.09 -4.30
C ALA A 822 -5.39 30.53 -5.04
N MET A 823 -5.36 29.23 -5.36
CA MET A 823 -6.49 28.54 -5.97
C MET A 823 -7.73 28.55 -5.06
N THR A 824 -7.57 28.41 -3.74
CA THR A 824 -8.68 28.52 -2.78
C THR A 824 -9.35 29.90 -2.82
N ILE A 825 -8.58 30.97 -2.94
CA ILE A 825 -9.10 32.34 -3.09
C ILE A 825 -9.91 32.47 -4.39
N ILE A 826 -9.36 31.98 -5.51
CA ILE A 826 -10.01 32.04 -6.82
C ILE A 826 -11.30 31.19 -6.85
N VAL A 827 -11.29 29.98 -6.30
CA VAL A 827 -12.48 29.11 -6.23
C VAL A 827 -13.59 29.75 -5.39
N SER A 828 -13.23 30.47 -4.33
CA SER A 828 -14.19 31.19 -3.48
C SER A 828 -14.94 32.32 -4.21
N SER A 829 -14.42 32.81 -5.36
CA SER A 829 -15.12 33.78 -6.22
C SER A 829 -15.88 33.14 -7.39
N LEU A 830 -15.68 31.85 -7.66
CA LEU A 830 -16.27 31.10 -8.78
C LEU A 830 -17.53 30.30 -8.41
N GLY A 831 -18.02 30.41 -7.17
CA GLY A 831 -19.16 29.63 -6.64
C GLY A 831 -20.53 29.95 -7.28
N PRO A 832 -21.57 29.15 -6.98
CA PRO A 832 -22.88 29.13 -7.68
C PRO A 832 -23.78 30.38 -7.55
N PHE A 833 -23.31 31.48 -6.94
CA PHE A 833 -24.10 32.71 -6.73
C PHE A 833 -23.59 33.94 -7.49
N GLY A 834 -22.82 33.73 -8.57
CA GLY A 834 -22.33 34.83 -9.41
C GLY A 834 -21.05 35.48 -8.87
N PRO A 835 -20.46 36.42 -9.61
CA PRO A 835 -19.18 37.01 -9.28
C PRO A 835 -19.31 37.83 -7.99
N LEU A 836 -18.80 37.29 -6.87
CA LEU A 836 -18.39 38.15 -5.77
C LEU A 836 -17.02 38.72 -6.15
N ASP A 837 -16.95 40.05 -6.27
CA ASP A 837 -15.71 40.75 -6.59
C ASP A 837 -14.61 40.36 -5.59
N LEU A 838 -13.54 39.76 -6.11
CA LEU A 838 -12.29 39.59 -5.37
C LEU A 838 -11.88 40.95 -4.80
N THR A 839 -11.46 40.96 -3.55
CA THR A 839 -10.98 42.21 -2.94
C THR A 839 -9.67 42.63 -3.58
N LYS A 840 -9.31 43.91 -3.46
CA LYS A 840 -7.98 44.38 -3.91
C LYS A 840 -6.84 43.57 -3.27
N GLU A 841 -7.02 43.14 -2.02
CA GLU A 841 -6.05 42.30 -1.31
C GLU A 841 -5.93 40.90 -1.91
N ASP A 842 -7.03 40.32 -2.40
CA ASP A 842 -7.02 39.01 -3.07
C ASP A 842 -6.24 39.06 -4.38
N TYR A 843 -6.46 40.08 -5.21
CA TYR A 843 -5.69 40.26 -6.44
C TYR A 843 -4.21 40.41 -6.15
N LEU A 844 -3.84 41.25 -5.18
CA LEU A 844 -2.45 41.45 -4.78
C LEU A 844 -1.81 40.14 -4.30
N ALA A 845 -2.53 39.35 -3.49
CA ALA A 845 -2.03 38.07 -3.02
C ALA A 845 -1.81 37.07 -4.17
N ILE A 846 -2.77 36.96 -5.09
CA ILE A 846 -2.66 36.09 -6.28
C ILE A 846 -1.51 36.55 -7.17
N ASP A 847 -1.39 37.86 -7.43
CA ASP A 847 -0.32 38.45 -8.24
C ASP A 847 1.07 38.16 -7.67
N LEU A 848 1.23 38.22 -6.34
CA LEU A 848 2.47 37.87 -5.66
C LEU A 848 2.85 36.39 -5.89
N VAL A 849 1.89 35.46 -5.76
CA VAL A 849 2.14 34.03 -6.02
C VAL A 849 2.52 33.81 -7.49
N VAL A 850 1.77 34.40 -8.43
CA VAL A 850 2.04 34.32 -9.87
C VAL A 850 3.43 34.86 -10.20
N ALA A 851 3.85 35.99 -9.63
CA ALA A 851 5.16 36.57 -9.86
C ALA A 851 6.30 35.64 -9.40
N VAL A 852 6.18 35.03 -8.22
CA VAL A 852 7.19 34.09 -7.72
C VAL A 852 7.22 32.81 -8.56
N LEU A 853 6.07 32.21 -8.87
CA LEU A 853 6.01 31.01 -9.70
C LEU A 853 6.52 31.26 -11.12
N GLU A 854 6.31 32.47 -11.66
CA GLU A 854 6.87 32.87 -12.96
C GLU A 854 8.39 32.98 -12.93
N GLN A 855 8.97 33.50 -11.85
CA GLN A 855 10.42 33.49 -11.65
C GLN A 855 10.95 32.05 -11.59
N LEU A 856 10.31 31.17 -10.83
CA LEU A 856 10.73 29.77 -10.67
C LEU A 856 10.55 28.94 -11.95
N SER A 857 9.51 29.21 -12.75
CA SER A 857 9.30 28.53 -14.04
C SER A 857 10.40 28.81 -15.06
N LYS A 858 11.19 29.87 -14.86
CA LYS A 858 12.30 30.29 -15.73
C LYS A 858 13.66 29.78 -15.23
N SER A 859 13.71 29.01 -14.14
CA SER A 859 14.94 28.40 -13.65
C SER A 859 15.50 27.39 -14.65
N VAL A 860 16.77 27.00 -14.47
CA VAL A 860 17.43 25.99 -15.33
C VAL A 860 17.94 24.85 -14.45
N PRO A 861 17.37 23.61 -14.59
CA PRO A 861 16.19 23.27 -15.39
C PRO A 861 14.90 23.88 -14.81
N PRO A 862 13.86 24.12 -15.65
CA PRO A 862 12.63 24.77 -15.21
C PRO A 862 11.89 23.91 -14.17
N ASP A 863 11.42 24.56 -13.10
CA ASP A 863 10.64 23.88 -12.08
C ASP A 863 9.26 23.47 -12.63
N LYS A 864 9.07 22.16 -12.78
CA LYS A 864 7.88 21.61 -13.45
C LYS A 864 6.60 21.86 -12.65
N ILE A 865 6.67 21.85 -11.31
CA ILE A 865 5.52 22.13 -10.44
C ILE A 865 5.10 23.59 -10.59
N SER A 866 6.04 24.53 -10.50
CA SER A 866 5.79 25.96 -10.66
C SER A 866 5.28 26.29 -12.06
N THR A 867 5.82 25.63 -13.09
CA THR A 867 5.37 25.81 -14.48
C THR A 867 3.89 25.42 -14.64
N ARG A 868 3.50 24.23 -14.15
CA ARG A 868 2.09 23.78 -14.19
C ARG A 868 1.18 24.67 -13.33
N ALA A 869 1.60 24.98 -12.10
CA ALA A 869 0.87 25.84 -11.18
C ALA A 869 0.61 27.23 -11.76
N LEU A 870 1.63 27.84 -12.38
CA LEU A 870 1.54 29.14 -13.04
C LEU A 870 0.53 29.13 -14.19
N HIS A 871 0.59 28.10 -15.03
CA HIS A 871 -0.34 27.93 -16.15
C HIS A 871 -1.80 27.86 -15.64
N VAL A 872 -2.07 27.00 -14.66
CA VAL A 872 -3.40 26.82 -14.07
C VAL A 872 -3.92 28.12 -13.44
N LEU A 873 -3.11 28.83 -12.65
CA LEU A 873 -3.53 30.07 -12.00
C LEU A 873 -3.85 31.18 -13.01
N LYS A 874 -3.02 31.36 -14.05
CA LYS A 874 -3.27 32.36 -15.10
C LYS A 874 -4.57 32.07 -15.84
N LEU A 875 -4.84 30.80 -16.14
CA LEU A 875 -6.01 30.39 -16.92
C LEU A 875 -7.31 30.49 -16.13
N ILE A 876 -7.34 29.97 -14.89
CA ILE A 876 -8.55 30.02 -14.05
C ILE A 876 -8.86 31.46 -13.63
N ARG A 877 -7.84 32.29 -13.38
CA ARG A 877 -8.06 33.73 -13.15
C ARG A 877 -8.67 34.41 -14.36
N ALA A 878 -8.16 34.17 -15.57
CA ALA A 878 -8.73 34.76 -16.78
C ALA A 878 -10.21 34.37 -16.95
N ILE A 879 -10.53 33.09 -16.73
CA ILE A 879 -11.90 32.58 -16.77
C ILE A 879 -12.78 33.24 -15.71
N GLY A 880 -12.31 33.34 -14.46
CA GLY A 880 -13.06 33.96 -13.36
C GLY A 880 -13.32 35.46 -13.52
N MET A 881 -12.48 36.15 -14.29
CA MET A 881 -12.66 37.56 -14.64
C MET A 881 -13.59 37.79 -15.84
N GLY A 882 -14.15 36.73 -16.42
CA GLY A 882 -14.97 36.82 -17.64
C GLY A 882 -14.16 37.22 -18.88
N THR A 883 -12.83 37.19 -18.81
CA THR A 883 -11.96 37.44 -19.96
C THR A 883 -11.80 36.18 -20.79
N GLU A 884 -11.81 36.31 -22.12
CA GLU A 884 -11.48 35.17 -22.98
C GLU A 884 -10.04 34.73 -22.70
N PRO A 885 -9.80 33.43 -22.47
CA PRO A 885 -8.45 32.94 -22.27
C PRO A 885 -7.61 33.17 -23.55
N PRO A 886 -6.29 33.41 -23.42
CA PRO A 886 -5.42 33.59 -24.57
C PRO A 886 -5.49 32.38 -25.52
N PRO A 887 -5.14 32.50 -26.81
CA PRO A 887 -5.11 31.37 -27.73
C PRO A 887 -4.18 30.28 -27.18
N LEU A 888 -4.77 29.11 -26.91
CA LEU A 888 -4.15 27.89 -26.39
C LEU A 888 -3.84 26.96 -27.57
N ASP A 889 -2.79 26.16 -27.45
CA ASP A 889 -2.38 25.23 -28.50
C ASP A 889 -3.35 24.05 -28.58
N GLU A 890 -4.00 23.83 -29.73
CA GLU A 890 -4.90 22.69 -29.96
C GLU A 890 -4.19 21.33 -29.77
N SER A 891 -2.86 21.29 -29.95
CA SER A 891 -2.06 20.07 -29.77
C SER A 891 -1.90 19.62 -28.31
N GLU A 892 -2.22 20.49 -27.34
CA GLU A 892 -2.19 20.18 -25.90
C GLU A 892 -3.55 19.65 -25.38
N GLY A 893 -4.50 19.33 -26.26
CA GLY A 893 -5.80 18.74 -25.90
C GLY A 893 -6.91 19.75 -25.62
N HIS A 894 -6.72 21.01 -25.99
CA HIS A 894 -7.74 22.06 -25.96
C HIS A 894 -8.64 21.98 -27.21
N GLN A 895 -9.94 22.22 -27.07
CA GLN A 895 -10.88 22.22 -28.20
C GLN A 895 -11.45 23.62 -28.44
N TYR A 896 -11.67 23.95 -29.71
CA TYR A 896 -12.27 25.19 -30.16
C TYR A 896 -13.55 24.93 -30.95
N GLU A 897 -14.58 25.76 -30.71
CA GLU A 897 -15.78 25.84 -31.54
C GLU A 897 -15.97 27.30 -31.98
N ASN A 898 -16.21 27.52 -33.28
CA ASN A 898 -16.42 28.85 -33.86
C ASN A 898 -15.31 29.89 -33.56
N GLY A 899 -14.06 29.45 -33.41
CA GLY A 899 -12.92 30.32 -33.09
C GLY A 899 -12.79 30.70 -31.61
N ARG A 900 -13.60 30.10 -30.73
CA ARG A 900 -13.53 30.26 -29.27
C ARG A 900 -13.22 28.94 -28.59
N PRO A 901 -12.49 28.93 -27.46
CA PRO A 901 -12.21 27.70 -26.73
C PRO A 901 -13.50 27.14 -26.12
N SER A 902 -13.82 25.90 -26.47
CA SER A 902 -14.98 25.12 -26.00
C SER A 902 -14.62 24.13 -24.89
N ARG A 903 -13.40 23.58 -24.91
CA ARG A 903 -12.86 22.70 -23.85
C ARG A 903 -11.42 23.07 -23.52
N ILE A 904 -11.11 23.19 -22.24
CA ILE A 904 -9.79 23.58 -21.72
C ILE A 904 -9.25 22.46 -20.82
N LYS A 905 -8.08 21.93 -21.17
CA LYS A 905 -7.29 21.02 -20.34
C LYS A 905 -6.54 21.81 -19.26
N LEU A 906 -6.50 21.29 -18.04
CA LEU A 906 -5.76 21.88 -16.92
C LEU A 906 -5.00 20.77 -16.18
N ASP A 907 -3.68 20.82 -16.22
CA ASP A 907 -2.82 19.87 -15.50
C ASP A 907 -2.50 20.41 -14.10
N ILE A 908 -3.27 19.95 -13.12
CA ILE A 908 -3.11 20.35 -11.73
C ILE A 908 -1.94 19.56 -11.11
N PRO A 909 -0.94 20.23 -10.51
CA PRO A 909 0.15 19.55 -9.81
C PRO A 909 -0.38 18.52 -8.80
N TYR A 910 0.12 17.28 -8.85
CA TYR A 910 -0.27 16.12 -8.03
C TYR A 910 -1.69 15.56 -8.18
N PHE A 911 -2.63 16.34 -8.73
CA PHE A 911 -4.03 15.93 -8.91
C PHE A 911 -4.34 15.42 -10.33
N GLY A 912 -3.41 15.60 -11.27
CA GLY A 912 -3.57 15.19 -12.66
C GLY A 912 -4.38 16.20 -13.47
N THR A 913 -4.98 15.73 -14.56
CA THR A 913 -5.64 16.58 -15.54
C THR A 913 -7.14 16.73 -15.26
N ILE A 914 -7.64 17.97 -15.29
CA ILE A 914 -9.07 18.28 -15.30
C ILE A 914 -9.45 18.98 -16.62
N TYR A 915 -10.72 18.86 -17.02
CA TYR A 915 -11.26 19.52 -18.21
C TYR A 915 -12.40 20.49 -17.84
N LEU A 916 -12.26 21.74 -18.27
CA LEU A 916 -13.32 22.74 -18.21
C LEU A 916 -14.01 22.83 -19.57
N GLU A 917 -15.34 22.78 -19.60
CA GLU A 917 -16.15 22.88 -20.81
C GLU A 917 -17.09 24.08 -20.76
N ARG A 918 -17.23 24.76 -21.90
CA ARG A 918 -18.14 25.89 -22.07
C ARG A 918 -19.55 25.37 -22.37
N ARG A 919 -20.54 25.72 -21.53
CA ARG A 919 -21.95 25.31 -21.67
C ARG A 919 -22.87 26.52 -21.91
N ALA A 920 -23.79 26.40 -22.85
CA ALA A 920 -24.85 27.39 -23.08
C ALA A 920 -26.06 27.13 -22.17
N ILE A 921 -26.69 28.20 -21.65
CA ILE A 921 -27.96 28.09 -20.94
C ILE A 921 -29.06 27.84 -21.99
N LEU A 922 -29.57 26.61 -22.06
CA LEU A 922 -30.79 26.31 -22.81
C LEU A 922 -31.98 26.88 -22.06
N ASP A 923 -32.64 27.83 -22.69
CA ASP A 923 -33.81 28.60 -22.25
C ASP A 923 -34.97 27.68 -21.81
N GLN A 924 -34.99 27.25 -20.53
CA GLN A 924 -36.11 26.50 -19.93
C GLN A 924 -37.28 27.43 -19.54
N SER A 925 -37.61 28.39 -20.40
CA SER A 925 -38.71 29.33 -20.23
C SER A 925 -39.86 29.06 -21.21
N LYS A 926 -40.23 27.80 -21.44
CA LYS A 926 -41.49 27.40 -22.10
C LYS A 926 -41.78 25.91 -21.90
N ASN A 927 -42.47 25.59 -20.81
CA ASN A 927 -43.40 24.46 -20.60
C ASN A 927 -43.45 24.10 -19.10
N ILE A 928 -44.11 24.94 -18.30
CA ILE A 928 -44.58 24.57 -16.95
C ILE A 928 -46.10 24.62 -16.98
N THR A 929 -46.69 23.60 -17.58
CA THR A 929 -48.00 23.04 -17.21
C THR A 929 -47.98 21.58 -17.67
N ASP A 930 -48.21 20.67 -16.73
CA ASP A 930 -48.30 19.21 -16.88
C ASP A 930 -46.98 18.42 -17.05
N ALA A 931 -46.33 18.10 -15.94
CA ALA A 931 -45.98 16.72 -15.56
C ALA A 931 -45.19 16.70 -14.24
N THR A 932 -45.79 16.10 -13.22
CA THR A 932 -45.12 15.58 -12.03
C THR A 932 -44.09 14.51 -12.44
N THR A 933 -42.82 14.87 -12.48
CA THR A 933 -41.70 13.91 -12.53
C THR A 933 -40.55 14.41 -11.65
N SER A 934 -40.03 13.51 -10.82
CA SER A 934 -38.94 13.64 -9.86
C SER A 934 -37.68 14.34 -10.39
N PRO A 935 -36.87 14.98 -9.53
CA PRO A 935 -35.58 15.55 -9.94
C PRO A 935 -34.69 14.46 -10.58
N PRO A 936 -33.85 14.82 -11.57
CA PRO A 936 -32.92 13.87 -12.17
C PRO A 936 -32.03 13.28 -11.08
N THR A 937 -32.05 11.96 -11.01
CA THR A 937 -31.18 11.18 -10.13
C THR A 937 -29.75 11.46 -10.57
N PHE A 938 -28.97 12.17 -9.74
CA PHE A 938 -27.53 12.08 -9.80
C PHE A 938 -27.18 10.58 -9.77
N PRO A 939 -26.30 10.05 -10.65
CA PRO A 939 -25.85 8.69 -10.49
C PRO A 939 -25.26 8.55 -9.10
N SER A 940 -25.87 7.68 -8.30
CA SER A 940 -25.42 7.32 -6.97
C SER A 940 -23.96 6.85 -7.05
N THR A 941 -23.02 7.71 -6.68
CA THR A 941 -21.74 7.25 -6.17
C THR A 941 -22.07 6.50 -4.89
N SER A 942 -21.98 5.17 -4.93
CA SER A 942 -22.22 4.30 -3.78
C SER A 942 -21.35 4.75 -2.60
N PRO A 943 -21.93 5.30 -1.52
CA PRO A 943 -21.21 5.53 -0.29
C PRO A 943 -21.15 4.18 0.44
N GLY A 944 -19.97 3.59 0.52
CA GLY A 944 -19.72 2.46 1.40
C GLY A 944 -18.86 1.38 0.76
N GLN A 945 -17.61 1.29 1.22
CA GLN A 945 -17.05 0.07 1.77
C GLN A 945 -15.76 0.42 2.52
N TYR A 946 -15.56 -0.20 3.69
CA TYR A 946 -14.51 0.00 4.71
C TYR A 946 -14.81 1.06 5.77
N TYR A 947 -15.64 0.71 6.77
CA TYR A 947 -15.18 0.53 8.17
C TYR A 947 -16.10 -0.49 8.88
N PRO A 948 -15.56 -1.33 9.80
CA PRO A 948 -16.31 -2.33 10.53
C PRO A 948 -17.08 -1.73 11.72
N SER A 949 -18.16 -2.41 12.04
CA SER A 949 -19.12 -2.16 13.12
C SER A 949 -18.53 -1.92 14.52
N SER A 950 -19.17 -1.02 15.28
CA SER A 950 -19.37 -1.20 16.72
C SER A 950 -20.84 -0.93 17.08
N SER A 951 -21.56 -1.98 17.45
CA SER A 951 -22.84 -1.96 18.15
C SER A 951 -22.64 -1.90 19.67
N TRP A 952 -23.73 -1.61 20.41
CA TRP A 952 -23.93 -1.52 21.89
C TRP A 952 -23.65 -0.13 22.47
N MET A 953 -24.52 0.62 23.16
CA MET A 953 -25.83 0.48 23.84
C MET A 953 -26.67 1.74 23.48
N GLY A 954 -27.99 1.84 23.51
CA GLY A 954 -29.01 1.33 24.43
C GLY A 954 -30.22 2.26 24.29
N THR A 955 -31.38 1.68 24.00
CA THR A 955 -32.72 2.29 23.88
C THR A 955 -33.15 3.15 25.07
N ILE A 956 -33.93 4.22 24.82
CA ILE A 956 -35.20 4.62 25.51
C ILE A 956 -35.77 5.90 24.84
N PRO A 957 -37.12 6.14 24.86
CA PRO A 957 -37.88 6.57 23.70
C PRO A 957 -38.38 8.02 23.68
N ASP A 958 -38.63 8.46 22.45
CA ASP A 958 -39.67 9.34 21.89
C ASP A 958 -40.65 10.09 22.83
N ARG A 959 -40.87 11.38 22.52
CA ARG A 959 -42.18 12.05 22.62
C ARG A 959 -42.23 13.34 21.76
N GLY A 960 -42.77 13.20 20.55
CA GLY A 960 -44.00 13.87 20.08
C GLY A 960 -44.05 15.41 19.89
N TYR A 961 -44.37 15.81 18.64
CA TYR A 961 -45.37 16.83 18.19
C TYR A 961 -45.41 18.21 18.91
N ALA A 962 -45.58 19.39 18.29
CA ALA A 962 -46.13 19.80 17.00
C ALA A 962 -45.83 21.31 16.76
N ASN A 963 -45.93 21.75 15.50
CA ASN A 963 -46.43 23.03 14.97
C ASN A 963 -46.30 24.34 15.81
N GLN A 964 -45.76 25.40 15.20
CA GLN A 964 -46.57 26.57 14.75
C GLN A 964 -45.75 27.69 14.06
N GLN A 965 -46.30 28.11 12.92
CA GLN A 965 -46.35 29.45 12.30
C GLN A 965 -45.64 30.64 12.95
N VAL A 966 -44.90 31.40 12.14
CA VAL A 966 -44.98 32.89 11.99
C VAL A 966 -44.52 33.19 10.53
N ALA A 967 -45.40 33.50 9.58
CA ALA A 967 -46.07 34.76 9.26
C ALA A 967 -45.15 35.85 8.63
N GLU A 968 -45.52 36.19 7.39
CA GLU A 968 -44.95 37.17 6.47
C GLU A 968 -44.86 38.59 7.03
N THR A 969 -43.92 39.40 6.51
CA THR A 969 -44.26 40.79 6.11
C THR A 969 -43.23 41.42 5.16
N ALA A 970 -43.78 41.96 4.06
CA ALA A 970 -43.41 43.19 3.35
C ALA A 970 -42.15 43.25 2.45
N GLN A 971 -42.41 42.96 1.18
CA GLN A 971 -42.10 43.77 -0.02
C GLN A 971 -41.25 45.03 0.16
N TRP A 972 -40.26 45.23 -0.74
CA TRP A 972 -40.12 46.47 -1.52
C TRP A 972 -39.35 46.30 -2.85
N ALA A 973 -40.01 46.81 -3.89
CA ALA A 973 -39.51 47.53 -5.06
C ALA A 973 -38.48 46.87 -6.00
N ASP A 974 -39.04 46.39 -7.10
CA ASP A 974 -38.46 46.33 -8.44
C ASP A 974 -37.61 47.57 -8.78
N THR A 975 -36.31 47.34 -9.02
CA THR A 975 -35.48 48.14 -9.93
C THR A 975 -34.56 47.17 -10.68
N SER A 976 -35.17 46.38 -11.56
CA SER A 976 -34.45 45.51 -12.48
C SER A 976 -33.77 46.34 -13.58
N LEU A 977 -32.54 46.80 -13.30
CA LEU A 977 -31.51 46.88 -14.33
C LEU A 977 -31.14 45.43 -14.68
N SER A 978 -31.73 44.93 -15.75
CA SER A 978 -31.40 43.64 -16.34
C SER A 978 -29.92 43.64 -16.74
N PHE A 979 -29.06 43.04 -15.92
CA PHE A 979 -27.82 42.48 -16.42
C PHE A 979 -28.18 41.18 -17.12
N ASP A 980 -28.04 41.15 -18.46
CA ASP A 980 -28.07 39.91 -19.21
C ASP A 980 -27.06 38.95 -18.57
N LEU A 981 -27.54 37.82 -18.03
CA LEU A 981 -26.66 36.72 -17.63
C LEU A 981 -25.80 36.36 -18.86
N PRO A 982 -24.48 36.12 -18.71
CA PRO A 982 -23.69 35.56 -19.79
C PRO A 982 -24.39 34.30 -20.29
N THR A 983 -24.70 34.26 -21.58
CA THR A 983 -25.48 33.20 -22.24
C THR A 983 -24.76 31.83 -22.20
N GLU A 984 -23.51 31.83 -21.74
CA GLU A 984 -22.59 30.69 -21.63
C GLU A 984 -21.78 30.76 -20.32
N PHE A 985 -21.53 29.62 -19.67
CA PHE A 985 -20.69 29.48 -18.48
C PHE A 985 -19.70 28.31 -18.60
N TRP A 986 -18.59 28.35 -17.87
CA TRP A 986 -17.64 27.25 -17.80
C TRP A 986 -18.05 26.26 -16.71
N ALA A 987 -18.21 24.99 -17.05
CA ALA A 987 -18.55 23.90 -16.15
C ALA A 987 -17.46 22.82 -16.19
N LEU A 988 -17.26 22.12 -15.07
CA LEU A 988 -16.47 20.91 -15.06
C LEU A 988 -17.22 19.78 -15.77
N ASN A 989 -16.56 19.07 -16.70
CA ASN A 989 -17.14 17.88 -17.31
C ASN A 989 -17.12 16.70 -16.30
N SER A 990 -18.10 15.80 -16.37
CA SER A 990 -18.21 14.57 -15.57
C SER A 990 -17.13 13.53 -15.87
N GLN A 991 -16.27 13.77 -16.86
CA GLN A 991 -15.01 13.03 -17.07
C GLN A 991 -13.91 13.56 -16.13
N PHE A 992 -14.16 13.49 -14.83
CA PHE A 992 -13.14 13.67 -13.81
C PHE A 992 -12.36 12.36 -13.66
N THR A 993 -11.17 12.28 -14.25
CA THR A 993 -10.25 11.17 -14.00
C THR A 993 -9.49 11.43 -12.69
N PHE A 994 -10.05 10.99 -11.56
CA PHE A 994 -9.24 10.83 -10.34
C PHE A 994 -8.17 9.77 -10.64
N GLN A 995 -6.90 10.16 -10.58
CA GLN A 995 -5.84 9.20 -10.28
C GLN A 995 -6.06 8.69 -8.84
N PRO A 996 -5.63 7.46 -8.47
CA PRO A 996 -5.97 6.80 -7.19
C PRO A 996 -5.84 7.73 -5.97
N PRO A 997 -6.53 7.45 -4.85
CA PRO A 997 -6.88 8.42 -3.79
C PRO A 997 -5.70 8.98 -2.96
N PHE A 998 -4.46 8.81 -3.42
CA PHE A 998 -3.23 9.17 -2.73
C PHE A 998 -2.35 9.98 -3.68
N LEU A 999 -2.05 11.25 -3.36
CA LEU A 999 -1.16 12.12 -4.15
C LEU A 999 0.15 11.37 -4.48
N ALA A 1000 0.38 11.07 -5.76
CA ALA A 1000 1.56 10.35 -6.21
C ALA A 1000 2.82 11.23 -6.11
N ASP A 1001 4.00 10.62 -6.01
CA ASP A 1001 5.25 11.38 -6.16
C ASP A 1001 5.34 11.96 -7.57
N TYR A 1002 5.83 13.20 -7.67
CA TYR A 1002 5.78 13.97 -8.90
C TYR A 1002 6.56 13.34 -10.08
N ASP A 1003 7.53 12.47 -9.83
CA ASP A 1003 8.37 11.80 -10.84
C ASP A 1003 7.70 10.60 -11.54
N VAL A 1004 6.47 10.24 -11.19
CA VAL A 1004 5.69 9.27 -11.98
C VAL A 1004 5.29 9.95 -13.29
N ASN A 1005 5.75 9.42 -14.43
CA ASN A 1005 5.59 10.02 -15.76
C ASN A 1005 4.10 10.30 -16.08
N TRP A 1006 3.66 11.54 -15.84
CA TRP A 1006 2.25 11.97 -16.01
C TRP A 1006 1.80 11.91 -17.47
N ASP A 1007 2.73 12.08 -18.41
CA ASP A 1007 2.45 12.15 -19.86
C ASP A 1007 2.23 10.77 -20.51
N TYR A 1008 2.63 9.68 -19.85
CA TYR A 1008 2.48 8.31 -20.41
C TYR A 1008 1.03 7.80 -20.38
N TRP A 1009 0.13 8.50 -19.68
CA TRP A 1009 -1.27 8.09 -19.51
C TRP A 1009 -2.26 8.82 -20.43
N ASP A 1010 -1.84 9.91 -21.09
CA ASP A 1010 -2.64 10.59 -22.13
C ASP A 1010 -2.74 9.79 -23.44
N MET A 1011 -1.96 8.71 -23.59
CA MET A 1011 -2.02 7.82 -24.76
C MET A 1011 -2.94 6.59 -24.59
N MET A 1012 -3.71 6.50 -23.50
CA MET A 1012 -4.68 5.41 -23.26
C MET A 1012 -6.11 5.87 -22.96
N LEU A 1013 -6.52 7.05 -23.44
CA LEU A 1013 -7.92 7.48 -23.48
C LEU A 1013 -8.40 7.72 -24.91
#